data_AF-A0A1V6Q738-F1
#
_entry.id   AF-A0A1V6Q738-F1
#
_cell.length_a   1.000
_cell.length_b   1.000
_cell.length_c   1.000
_cell.angle_alpha   90.00
_cell.angle_beta   90.00
_cell.angle_gamma   90.00
#
_symmetry.space_group_name_H-M   'P 1'
#
loop_
_entity.id
_entity.type
_entity.pdbx_description
1 polymer ?
#
loop_
_entity_poly.entity_id
_entity_poly.type
_entity_poly.pdbx_seq_one_letter_code
_entity_poly.pdbx_strand_id
1 'polypeptide(L)'
;MEKLKTLLIANRGEIAVRIIKTAKELGIRTIAIYTAADATSNHIRAADEAVLLPGDDSTAYINGTSIIEIARSYQVDAIIPGYGFLSENVEFAQAIANAGMIFVGPRSEAIEAFGLKHRAREIAVAAGVPIVPGTQGLLVTEDEAVEAANELGYPVMLKATGGGGGMGLMICNSVEEVRESLTQVRSRGETLFKNAGVFMERYYPESHHIEVQVFGNGLGDAIHVGERECSIQRRHQKVVEECPSPFVEKHPGLREKLTSAAVALTKSIRYGSAGTVEYLVDDVSGDFFFLEMNTRLQVEHGITELCYNLDIVKLMLQQADRELCNLGGLDKSYLKSLQPDKPEGCAIEARVYAENPARNYSPSPGLLQHVEWKETSGTRIDTWVATGTRISTYYDPMIAKVMVHDSNRAAAIAKLGDVLSHSKICGPPTNLEFLNAIIQSNKFCKGHTLTNFLADFEFTPVAIDVISPGLYTTIQDYPGRPSAGRGIPQAGPMDPLAFQVANILVGNPSGTEGLEITLKGPELRFLAPACISVCGAPMDMTLDRAEVPMWTRLYIKRGQTLSIGKLNGSGGCRAYLAVLGGFPAIAPYFGSRSTSPLLGIGGYQGRSLAPGDMLAITKLDAVEAEPEISLPTHLHPIYSNHWEIDAMVGPYDEGYIVSEDIDMIYNTVWNVSHNATRGGIRLVGPTPRWAREDGGEGGQHPSNVIEYGYPTGTLNWTGDSPCIFPVDAPDLGGFISSTTIVKASLWRMGQLKSGDTIQYRRVSLKDALRARAELEQFMESVSALVAGQCNMDSIKPIFASTLPESTVSGNWGKALIYETELIEGGISMTFRQGGDEFLLVEFGDGKFNLNHRCRVTALDQAFKESQACDEGLRGAIYKTTGCCNSLLIHYDGLKLSQDNLINLLVSLQRAVGDLSSSKVPSRKFRLPICFESPAQQEAIQRYIETQRPHAPFLPNNMDFVANINGVTYDELIDIFLSVEFMAICVGFFCGDTICLPVDPRYRLICPKQNPSRVYTPEGSVSWGGSCMNIYPVDSPGGYQMTGQTIPCFDQLGVKPDFSPSQPGLFRDFDQITFYRVDKEELERDMALFRSGCYKFQYEDVIFDMRAHNCLLEESRDEVAGFKSRQATAQVKMLALEKESMDRWMAEKAQSNVPVDEITLLREDPDILTLYAPLDANVWKVNFTDGSVIRSAQVVVILEAMKMEVSVSYDGDKRDGIDECFTIEKVLVQPGDTVRAGDALVFLRKI
;
A
#
# COMPACT_ATOMS: atom_id res chain seq x y z
N MET A 1 42.20 3.48 7.19
CA MET A 1 41.65 2.28 7.85
C MET A 1 42.72 1.21 7.86
N GLU A 2 43.37 1.01 9.01
CA GLU A 2 44.43 0.01 9.19
C GLU A 2 43.82 -1.37 9.51
N LYS A 3 42.97 -1.46 10.53
CA LYS A 3 42.44 -2.72 11.06
C LYS A 3 40.93 -2.90 10.95
N LEU A 4 40.13 -1.85 11.01
CA LEU A 4 38.67 -1.96 10.85
C LEU A 4 38.34 -2.34 9.40
N LYS A 5 37.81 -3.55 9.20
CA LYS A 5 37.42 -4.12 7.89
C LYS A 5 35.95 -4.51 7.82
N THR A 6 35.33 -4.89 8.93
CA THR A 6 33.93 -5.33 9.00
C THR A 6 33.19 -4.58 10.10
N LEU A 7 32.07 -3.94 9.75
CA LEU A 7 31.23 -3.13 10.63
C LEU A 7 29.81 -3.66 10.65
N LEU A 8 29.28 -3.92 11.85
CA LEU A 8 27.85 -4.16 12.04
C LEU A 8 27.16 -2.88 12.49
N ILE A 9 26.03 -2.57 11.86
CA ILE A 9 25.19 -1.43 12.22
C ILE A 9 24.07 -1.94 13.13
N ALA A 10 24.14 -1.64 14.42
CA ALA A 10 23.13 -2.03 15.40
C ALA A 10 21.97 -1.01 15.43
N ASN A 11 21.40 -0.72 14.27
CA ASN A 11 20.31 0.23 14.08
C ASN A 11 19.56 -0.05 12.77
N ARG A 12 18.52 0.74 12.50
CA ARG A 12 17.67 0.69 11.31
C ARG A 12 17.55 2.07 10.67
N GLY A 13 16.67 2.19 9.66
CA GLY A 13 16.21 3.48 9.16
C GLY A 13 17.33 4.31 8.51
N GLU A 14 17.17 5.64 8.57
CA GLU A 14 18.01 6.62 7.88
C GLU A 14 19.44 6.63 8.42
N ILE A 15 19.62 6.43 9.73
CA ILE A 15 20.95 6.42 10.34
C ILE A 15 21.77 5.22 9.87
N ALA A 16 21.13 4.06 9.69
CA ALA A 16 21.79 2.90 9.15
C ALA A 16 22.24 3.13 7.71
N VAL A 17 21.38 3.69 6.85
CA VAL A 17 21.75 4.08 5.48
C VAL A 17 22.93 5.05 5.47
N ARG A 18 22.88 6.09 6.32
CA ARG A 18 23.94 7.09 6.40
C ARG A 18 25.28 6.49 6.83
N ILE A 19 25.28 5.63 7.83
CA ILE A 19 26.48 4.95 8.32
C ILE A 19 27.06 4.04 7.23
N ILE A 20 26.21 3.24 6.57
CA ILE A 20 26.62 2.34 5.50
C ILE A 20 27.31 3.11 4.37
N LYS A 21 26.76 4.27 3.98
CA LYS A 21 27.37 5.13 2.95
C LYS A 21 28.80 5.52 3.31
N THR A 22 29.02 6.08 4.50
CA THR A 22 30.37 6.47 4.95
C THR A 22 31.30 5.25 5.11
N ALA A 23 30.81 4.12 5.61
CA ALA A 23 31.61 2.90 5.75
C ALA A 23 32.07 2.35 4.39
N LYS A 24 31.20 2.37 3.37
CA LYS A 24 31.54 1.97 2.00
C LYS A 24 32.59 2.88 1.36
N GLU A 25 32.49 4.20 1.56
CA GLU A 25 33.51 5.16 1.11
C GLU A 25 34.89 4.89 1.75
N LEU A 26 34.93 4.30 2.95
CA LEU A 26 36.14 3.90 3.65
C LEU A 26 36.62 2.48 3.31
N GLY A 27 35.91 1.76 2.44
CA GLY A 27 36.22 0.37 2.05
C GLY A 27 36.00 -0.65 3.16
N ILE A 28 35.04 -0.39 4.06
CA ILE A 28 34.66 -1.28 5.16
C ILE A 28 33.44 -2.11 4.73
N ARG A 29 33.49 -3.44 4.92
CA ARG A 29 32.35 -4.33 4.70
C ARG A 29 31.27 -4.04 5.74
N THR A 30 30.03 -3.91 5.29
CA THR A 30 28.88 -3.51 6.11
C THR A 30 27.87 -4.64 6.29
N ILE A 31 27.42 -4.83 7.53
CA ILE A 31 26.39 -5.80 7.89
C ILE A 31 25.22 -5.06 8.54
N ALA A 32 24.05 -5.12 7.89
CA ALA A 32 22.78 -4.64 8.44
C ALA A 32 22.04 -5.75 9.18
N ILE A 33 21.31 -5.39 10.24
CA ILE A 33 20.34 -6.26 10.91
C ILE A 33 18.94 -5.72 10.67
N TYR A 34 17.96 -6.59 10.46
CA TYR A 34 16.59 -6.17 10.18
C TYR A 34 15.54 -7.10 10.76
N THR A 35 14.32 -6.59 10.93
CA THR A 35 13.15 -7.38 11.33
C THR A 35 12.20 -7.58 10.13
N ALA A 36 11.17 -8.42 10.27
CA ALA A 36 10.23 -8.67 9.17
C ALA A 36 9.52 -7.38 8.75
N ALA A 37 9.17 -6.52 9.72
CA ALA A 37 8.59 -5.21 9.47
C ALA A 37 9.49 -4.25 8.67
N ASP A 38 10.81 -4.41 8.75
CA ASP A 38 11.79 -3.59 8.05
C ASP A 38 12.27 -4.17 6.72
N ALA A 39 11.75 -5.32 6.29
CA ALA A 39 12.23 -6.03 5.10
C ALA A 39 12.35 -5.11 3.87
N THR A 40 11.44 -4.15 3.69
CA THR A 40 11.44 -3.22 2.54
C THR A 40 12.30 -1.96 2.70
N SER A 41 13.08 -1.86 3.78
CA SER A 41 13.88 -0.68 4.12
C SER A 41 15.18 -0.58 3.30
N ASN A 42 15.58 0.64 2.90
CA ASN A 42 16.78 0.85 2.08
C ASN A 42 18.09 0.44 2.76
N HIS A 43 18.16 0.42 4.10
CA HIS A 43 19.41 0.06 4.80
C HIS A 43 19.83 -1.40 4.54
N ILE A 44 18.86 -2.29 4.30
CA ILE A 44 19.08 -3.68 3.93
C ILE A 44 19.75 -3.75 2.55
N ARG A 45 19.16 -3.06 1.57
CA ARG A 45 19.68 -3.01 0.19
C ARG A 45 21.01 -2.28 0.08
N ALA A 46 21.27 -1.34 0.99
CA ALA A 46 22.49 -0.54 0.99
C ALA A 46 23.69 -1.30 1.56
N ALA A 47 23.50 -2.25 2.48
CA ALA A 47 24.58 -3.02 3.10
C ALA A 47 25.22 -4.06 2.14
N ASP A 48 26.37 -4.61 2.51
CA ASP A 48 26.99 -5.73 1.78
C ASP A 48 26.36 -7.07 2.17
N GLU A 49 25.91 -7.17 3.42
CA GLU A 49 25.14 -8.30 3.96
C GLU A 49 23.98 -7.78 4.81
N ALA A 50 22.87 -8.51 4.82
CA ALA A 50 21.74 -8.22 5.70
C ALA A 50 21.25 -9.49 6.40
N VAL A 51 21.06 -9.41 7.72
CA VAL A 51 20.73 -10.55 8.57
C VAL A 51 19.40 -10.30 9.26
N LEU A 52 18.45 -11.25 9.11
CA LEU A 52 17.20 -11.22 9.84
C LEU A 52 17.50 -11.40 11.34
N LEU A 53 17.05 -10.45 12.14
CA LEU A 53 17.22 -10.43 13.59
C LEU A 53 16.12 -11.30 14.22
N PRO A 54 16.46 -12.30 15.04
CA PRO A 54 15.47 -13.18 15.65
C PRO A 54 14.65 -12.45 16.71
N GLY A 55 13.38 -12.79 16.83
CA GLY A 55 12.44 -12.26 17.83
C GLY A 55 11.32 -11.41 17.23
N ASP A 56 10.52 -10.80 18.11
CA ASP A 56 9.38 -9.97 17.73
C ASP A 56 9.83 -8.60 17.18
N ASP A 57 9.12 -8.08 16.16
CA ASP A 57 9.45 -6.80 15.53
C ASP A 57 9.61 -5.67 16.57
N SER A 58 8.79 -5.62 17.61
CA SER A 58 8.83 -4.56 18.63
C SER A 58 10.07 -4.56 19.53
N THR A 59 10.74 -5.71 19.71
CA THR A 59 11.81 -5.87 20.71
C THR A 59 13.15 -6.35 20.13
N ALA A 60 13.19 -6.85 18.91
CA ALA A 60 14.38 -7.45 18.33
C ALA A 60 15.60 -6.49 18.36
N TYR A 61 15.43 -5.23 17.97
CA TYR A 61 16.53 -4.23 17.94
C TYR A 61 17.09 -3.84 19.32
N ILE A 62 16.42 -4.20 20.43
CA ILE A 62 16.93 -4.00 21.79
C ILE A 62 17.49 -5.29 22.41
N ASN A 63 17.51 -6.40 21.66
CA ASN A 63 18.11 -7.65 22.11
C ASN A 63 19.63 -7.66 21.82
N GLY A 64 20.40 -7.09 22.75
CA GLY A 64 21.86 -7.01 22.63
C GLY A 64 22.55 -8.37 22.50
N THR A 65 22.00 -9.43 23.11
CA THR A 65 22.57 -10.79 23.02
C THR A 65 22.56 -11.30 21.59
N SER A 66 21.41 -11.26 20.92
CA SER A 66 21.28 -11.73 19.53
C SER A 66 22.13 -10.90 18.56
N ILE A 67 22.25 -9.59 18.78
CA ILE A 67 23.11 -8.72 17.95
C ILE A 67 24.59 -9.13 18.09
N ILE A 68 25.05 -9.41 19.31
CA ILE A 68 26.44 -9.84 19.56
C ILE A 68 26.70 -11.24 18.99
N GLU A 69 25.73 -12.15 19.05
CA GLU A 69 25.83 -13.48 18.43
C GLU A 69 25.98 -13.39 16.91
N ILE A 70 25.15 -12.55 16.26
CA ILE A 70 25.29 -12.25 14.82
C ILE A 70 26.68 -11.68 14.56
N ALA A 71 27.11 -10.65 15.30
CA ALA A 71 28.42 -10.02 15.11
C ALA A 71 29.59 -11.02 15.19
N ARG A 72 29.53 -11.97 16.14
CA ARG A 72 30.52 -13.05 16.27
C ARG A 72 30.51 -13.99 15.07
N SER A 73 29.33 -14.42 14.62
CA SER A 73 29.21 -15.35 13.48
C SER A 73 29.75 -14.78 12.18
N TYR A 74 29.70 -13.45 12.02
CA TYR A 74 30.21 -12.73 10.85
C TYR A 74 31.63 -12.15 11.03
N GLN A 75 32.29 -12.39 12.17
CA GLN A 75 33.64 -11.88 12.47
C GLN A 75 33.73 -10.36 12.34
N VAL A 76 32.78 -9.66 12.95
CA VAL A 76 32.73 -8.20 12.98
C VAL A 76 33.86 -7.63 13.84
N ASP A 77 34.49 -6.54 13.39
CA ASP A 77 35.55 -5.86 14.16
C ASP A 77 34.94 -4.82 15.13
N ALA A 78 33.90 -4.12 14.69
CA ALA A 78 33.24 -3.07 15.45
C ALA A 78 31.73 -3.02 15.21
N ILE A 79 30.98 -2.60 16.24
CA ILE A 79 29.54 -2.38 16.19
C ILE A 79 29.26 -0.90 16.39
N ILE A 80 28.57 -0.27 15.44
CA ILE A 80 28.13 1.13 15.54
C ILE A 80 26.62 1.18 15.84
N PRO A 81 26.20 1.81 16.93
CA PRO A 81 24.80 1.78 17.35
C PRO A 81 23.95 2.93 16.78
N GLY A 82 24.55 3.92 16.10
CA GLY A 82 23.82 5.13 15.68
C GLY A 82 23.24 5.88 16.88
N TYR A 83 21.92 6.10 16.88
CA TYR A 83 21.16 6.70 17.98
C TYR A 83 19.84 5.98 18.26
N GLY A 84 19.35 6.10 19.50
CA GLY A 84 18.22 5.29 19.96
C GLY A 84 18.63 3.83 20.18
N PHE A 85 17.64 2.97 20.48
CA PHE A 85 17.88 1.56 20.80
C PHE A 85 18.96 1.38 21.89
N LEU A 86 20.07 0.73 21.55
CA LEU A 86 21.15 0.40 22.48
C LEU A 86 22.32 1.40 22.45
N SER A 87 22.16 2.57 21.80
CA SER A 87 23.25 3.56 21.64
C SER A 87 23.78 4.15 22.94
N GLU A 88 22.94 4.20 23.99
CA GLU A 88 23.32 4.70 25.32
C GLU A 88 23.10 3.61 26.39
N ASN A 89 23.16 2.33 25.98
CA ASN A 89 23.01 1.20 26.90
C ASN A 89 24.38 0.76 27.43
N VAL A 90 24.59 0.92 28.73
CA VAL A 90 25.86 0.65 29.43
C VAL A 90 26.23 -0.84 29.31
N GLU A 91 25.26 -1.73 29.54
CA GLU A 91 25.48 -3.17 29.52
C GLU A 91 25.88 -3.67 28.13
N PHE A 92 25.28 -3.12 27.08
CA PHE A 92 25.56 -3.47 25.70
C PHE A 92 26.95 -3.02 25.27
N ALA A 93 27.33 -1.76 25.54
CA ALA A 93 28.67 -1.26 25.26
C ALA A 93 29.75 -2.12 25.97
N GLN A 94 29.51 -2.50 27.22
CA GLN A 94 30.40 -3.39 27.98
C GLN A 94 30.44 -4.81 27.40
N ALA A 95 29.29 -5.37 26.99
CA ALA A 95 29.21 -6.71 26.42
C ALA A 95 29.96 -6.83 25.09
N ILE A 96 29.96 -5.78 24.26
CA ILE A 96 30.72 -5.72 23.00
C ILE A 96 32.22 -5.71 23.27
N ALA A 97 32.68 -4.88 24.21
CA ALA A 97 34.08 -4.84 24.62
C ALA A 97 34.54 -6.20 25.19
N ASN A 98 33.71 -6.84 26.02
CA ASN A 98 33.98 -8.18 26.57
C ASN A 98 34.01 -9.27 25.48
N ALA A 99 33.32 -9.06 24.36
CA ALA A 99 33.34 -9.95 23.20
C ALA A 99 34.55 -9.70 22.27
N GLY A 100 35.44 -8.77 22.59
CA GLY A 100 36.65 -8.47 21.83
C GLY A 100 36.41 -7.59 20.59
N MET A 101 35.26 -6.93 20.51
CA MET A 101 34.89 -6.00 19.43
C MET A 101 34.91 -4.56 19.95
N ILE A 102 34.97 -3.57 19.04
CA ILE A 102 34.87 -2.16 19.41
C ILE A 102 33.41 -1.68 19.36
N PHE A 103 32.95 -1.04 20.43
CA PHE A 103 31.75 -0.21 20.42
C PHE A 103 32.10 1.16 19.84
N VAL A 104 31.52 1.52 18.69
CA VAL A 104 31.81 2.80 18.03
C VAL A 104 31.02 3.93 18.71
N GLY A 105 31.53 4.36 19.86
CA GLY A 105 30.92 5.35 20.75
C GLY A 105 31.82 5.62 21.96
N PRO A 106 31.34 6.32 22.99
CA PRO A 106 32.09 6.49 24.23
C PRO A 106 32.15 5.17 25.03
N ARG A 107 33.07 5.13 26.00
CA ARG A 107 33.18 3.97 26.92
C ARG A 107 31.96 3.87 27.83
N SER A 108 31.67 2.66 28.32
CA SER A 108 30.54 2.36 29.21
C SER A 108 30.51 3.27 30.44
N GLU A 109 31.66 3.63 31.01
CA GLU A 109 31.71 4.50 32.19
C GLU A 109 31.27 5.94 31.88
N ALA A 110 31.50 6.42 30.65
CA ALA A 110 31.04 7.73 30.23
C ALA A 110 29.53 7.74 29.95
N ILE A 111 28.99 6.65 29.39
CA ILE A 111 27.55 6.45 29.20
C ILE A 111 26.83 6.44 30.55
N GLU A 112 27.34 5.66 31.52
CA GLU A 112 26.78 5.57 32.87
C GLU A 112 26.80 6.94 33.58
N ALA A 113 27.93 7.66 33.48
CA ALA A 113 28.11 8.95 34.13
C ALA A 113 27.07 10.00 33.71
N PHE A 114 26.63 9.97 32.45
CA PHE A 114 25.66 10.92 31.92
C PHE A 114 24.22 10.36 31.82
N GLY A 115 24.03 9.05 31.95
CA GLY A 115 22.70 8.45 32.10
C GLY A 115 22.03 8.76 33.44
N LEU A 116 22.82 9.08 34.48
CA LEU A 116 22.33 9.45 35.81
C LEU A 116 22.30 10.97 35.99
N LYS A 117 21.11 11.58 36.05
CA LYS A 117 20.91 13.05 36.09
C LYS A 117 21.70 13.78 37.18
N HIS A 118 21.72 13.24 38.39
CA HIS A 118 22.45 13.84 39.52
C HIS A 118 23.97 13.80 39.27
N ARG A 119 24.47 12.67 38.74
CA ARG A 119 25.88 12.49 38.43
C ARG A 119 26.34 13.39 37.27
N ALA A 120 25.53 13.49 36.22
CA ALA A 120 25.76 14.40 35.10
C ALA A 120 25.92 15.85 35.58
N ARG A 121 25.06 16.31 36.50
CA ARG A 121 25.15 17.65 37.10
C ARG A 121 26.41 17.84 37.93
N GLU A 122 26.78 16.90 38.79
CA GLU A 122 28.01 16.98 39.57
C GLU A 122 29.24 17.16 38.67
N ILE A 123 29.28 16.41 37.56
CA ILE A 123 30.35 16.49 36.57
C ILE A 123 30.32 17.84 35.85
N ALA A 124 29.13 18.33 35.46
CA ALA A 124 28.97 19.65 34.84
C ALA A 124 29.48 20.78 35.75
N VAL A 125 29.10 20.78 37.02
CA VAL A 125 29.56 21.75 38.02
C VAL A 125 31.08 21.66 38.22
N ALA A 126 31.62 20.45 38.36
CA ALA A 126 33.06 20.23 38.52
C ALA A 126 33.87 20.67 37.28
N ALA A 127 33.28 20.59 36.09
CA ALA A 127 33.85 21.06 34.84
C ALA A 127 33.66 22.57 34.59
N GLY A 128 33.01 23.30 35.51
CA GLY A 128 32.75 24.73 35.41
C GLY A 128 31.63 25.09 34.42
N VAL A 129 30.76 24.14 34.08
CA VAL A 129 29.59 24.37 33.21
C VAL A 129 28.43 24.91 34.07
N PRO A 130 27.82 26.05 33.69
CA PRO A 130 26.67 26.57 34.41
C PRO A 130 25.49 25.58 34.39
N ILE A 131 24.79 25.42 35.51
CA ILE A 131 23.56 24.61 35.63
C ILE A 131 22.39 25.53 35.98
N VAL A 132 21.16 25.08 35.71
CA VAL A 132 19.95 25.83 36.06
C VAL A 132 19.94 26.07 37.58
N PRO A 133 19.74 27.32 38.04
CA PRO A 133 19.58 27.62 39.46
C PRO A 133 18.42 26.83 40.05
N GLY A 134 18.67 26.12 41.15
CA GLY A 134 17.69 25.27 41.80
C GLY A 134 18.09 24.89 43.21
N THR A 135 17.22 24.15 43.89
CA THR A 135 17.43 23.75 45.28
C THR A 135 18.54 22.71 45.40
N GLN A 136 19.40 22.86 46.40
CA GLN A 136 20.51 21.92 46.68
C GLN A 136 20.02 20.59 47.28
N GLY A 137 18.78 20.55 47.78
CA GLY A 137 18.14 19.38 48.37
C GLY A 137 16.68 19.23 47.96
N LEU A 138 16.04 18.19 48.48
CA LEU A 138 14.62 17.92 48.27
C LEU A 138 13.76 18.87 49.14
N LEU A 139 12.65 19.31 48.58
CA LEU A 139 11.62 20.08 49.26
C LEU A 139 10.71 19.14 50.05
N VAL A 140 10.62 19.34 51.37
CA VAL A 140 9.85 18.46 52.27
C VAL A 140 8.52 19.10 52.66
N THR A 141 8.53 20.40 52.90
CA THR A 141 7.36 21.20 53.33
C THR A 141 6.96 22.28 52.32
N GLU A 142 5.70 22.72 52.38
CA GLU A 142 5.20 23.83 51.55
C GLU A 142 5.94 25.14 51.81
N ASP A 143 6.27 25.44 53.07
CA ASP A 143 6.96 26.68 53.43
C ASP A 143 8.39 26.71 52.90
N GLU A 144 9.12 25.58 52.97
CA GLU A 144 10.45 25.43 52.33
C GLU A 144 10.37 25.63 50.81
N ALA A 145 9.33 25.10 50.16
CA ALA A 145 9.13 25.27 48.72
C ALA A 145 8.86 26.72 48.34
N VAL A 146 8.08 27.45 49.15
CA VAL A 146 7.78 28.87 48.94
C VAL A 146 9.01 29.75 49.18
N GLU A 147 9.80 29.47 50.24
CA GLU A 147 11.04 30.19 50.51
C GLU A 147 12.04 30.02 49.36
N ALA A 148 12.25 28.77 48.91
CA ALA A 148 13.07 28.48 47.74
C ALA A 148 12.56 29.17 46.46
N ALA A 149 11.24 29.21 46.25
CA ALA A 149 10.64 29.87 45.08
C ALA A 149 10.87 31.39 45.09
N ASN A 150 10.80 32.03 46.26
CA ASN A 150 11.06 33.46 46.41
C ASN A 150 12.55 33.79 46.17
N GLU A 151 13.47 32.91 46.61
CA GLU A 151 14.91 33.07 46.34
C GLU A 151 15.25 32.88 44.86
N LEU A 152 14.66 31.88 44.20
CA LEU A 152 14.89 31.61 42.77
C LEU A 152 14.20 32.65 41.86
N GLY A 153 13.06 33.19 42.30
CA GLY A 153 12.21 34.11 41.54
C GLY A 153 11.26 33.38 40.57
N TYR A 154 10.05 33.90 40.43
CA TYR A 154 9.00 33.31 39.59
C TYR A 154 9.14 33.63 38.09
N PRO A 155 8.69 32.73 37.18
CA PRO A 155 8.17 31.39 37.45
C PRO A 155 9.24 30.34 37.83
N VAL A 156 8.84 29.35 38.63
CA VAL A 156 9.67 28.22 39.04
C VAL A 156 9.07 26.90 38.56
N MET A 157 9.87 25.85 38.48
CA MET A 157 9.44 24.51 38.09
C MET A 157 9.72 23.52 39.20
N LEU A 158 8.67 22.89 39.72
CA LEU A 158 8.76 21.74 40.62
C LEU A 158 8.99 20.48 39.81
N LYS A 159 9.93 19.63 40.23
CA LYS A 159 10.31 18.39 39.53
C LYS A 159 10.44 17.22 40.51
N ALA A 160 9.85 16.08 40.17
CA ALA A 160 10.08 14.84 40.90
C ALA A 160 11.48 14.27 40.60
N THR A 161 12.20 13.78 41.61
CA THR A 161 13.59 13.27 41.48
C THR A 161 13.72 12.11 40.49
N GLY A 162 12.67 11.30 40.34
CA GLY A 162 12.63 10.18 39.39
C GLY A 162 12.04 10.50 38.02
N GLY A 163 11.60 11.75 37.78
CA GLY A 163 10.84 12.12 36.58
C GLY A 163 11.68 12.30 35.33
N GLY A 164 11.31 11.61 34.24
CA GLY A 164 11.80 11.82 32.86
C GLY A 164 10.67 12.27 31.93
N GLY A 165 11.01 12.95 30.83
CA GLY A 165 10.05 13.25 29.75
C GLY A 165 8.87 14.17 30.09
N GLY A 166 8.98 15.01 31.12
CA GLY A 166 7.95 16.00 31.46
C GLY A 166 6.75 15.51 32.26
N MET A 167 6.65 14.20 32.56
CA MET A 167 5.47 13.63 33.25
C MET A 167 5.40 13.86 34.77
N GLY A 168 6.42 14.50 35.35
CA GLY A 168 6.57 14.73 36.79
C GLY A 168 7.01 16.15 37.13
N LEU A 169 6.58 17.14 36.34
CA LEU A 169 6.90 18.55 36.58
C LEU A 169 5.65 19.44 36.57
N MET A 170 5.71 20.54 37.32
CA MET A 170 4.68 21.59 37.35
C MET A 170 5.36 22.95 37.34
N ILE A 171 4.86 23.86 36.50
CA ILE A 171 5.30 25.26 36.44
C ILE A 171 4.43 26.05 37.41
N CYS A 172 5.07 26.82 38.28
CA CYS A 172 4.39 27.65 39.26
C CYS A 172 4.79 29.11 39.03
N ASN A 173 3.80 29.97 38.85
CA ASN A 173 3.94 31.40 38.59
C ASN A 173 3.70 32.24 39.85
N SER A 174 3.15 31.64 40.91
CA SER A 174 2.87 32.31 42.18
C SER A 174 3.13 31.40 43.39
N VAL A 175 3.03 31.98 44.58
CA VAL A 175 3.13 31.29 45.88
C VAL A 175 2.04 30.23 46.03
N GLU A 176 0.81 30.56 45.63
CA GLU A 176 -0.35 29.67 45.70
C GLU A 176 -0.15 28.43 44.82
N GLU A 177 0.30 28.63 43.58
CA GLU A 177 0.58 27.53 42.65
C GLU A 177 1.70 26.60 43.14
N VAL A 178 2.72 27.13 43.85
CA VAL A 178 3.77 26.30 44.48
C VAL A 178 3.19 25.38 45.55
N ARG A 179 2.33 25.90 46.43
CA ARG A 179 1.71 25.11 47.50
C ARG A 179 0.82 24.00 46.94
N GLU A 180 -0.03 24.32 45.98
CA GLU A 180 -0.94 23.35 45.35
C GLU A 180 -0.17 22.29 44.55
N SER A 181 0.85 22.71 43.79
CA SER A 181 1.59 21.82 42.89
C SER A 181 2.56 20.90 43.62
N LEU A 182 3.09 21.27 44.79
CA LEU A 182 4.01 20.41 45.56
C LEU A 182 3.36 19.06 45.89
N THR A 183 2.11 19.08 46.33
CA THR A 183 1.34 17.87 46.65
C THR A 183 1.07 17.01 45.41
N GLN A 184 0.71 17.63 44.28
CA GLN A 184 0.49 16.93 43.02
C GLN A 184 1.77 16.29 42.47
N VAL A 185 2.89 17.02 42.45
CA VAL A 185 4.17 16.51 41.93
C VAL A 185 4.68 15.37 42.80
N ARG A 186 4.52 15.46 44.13
CA ARG A 186 4.87 14.38 45.06
C ARG A 186 4.06 13.11 44.81
N SER A 187 2.73 13.24 44.69
CA SER A 187 1.83 12.11 44.41
C SER A 187 2.10 11.48 43.04
N ARG A 188 2.34 12.29 42.00
CA ARG A 188 2.78 11.81 40.69
C ARG A 188 4.12 11.09 40.76
N GLY A 189 5.07 11.63 41.53
CA GLY A 189 6.38 11.02 41.75
C GLY A 189 6.31 9.62 42.35
N GLU A 190 5.50 9.45 43.40
CA GLU A 190 5.25 8.15 44.03
C GLU A 190 4.57 7.16 43.09
N THR A 191 3.55 7.61 42.36
CA THR A 191 2.75 6.74 41.49
C THR A 191 3.52 6.31 40.25
N LEU A 192 4.24 7.25 39.61
CA LEU A 192 4.89 7.02 38.32
C LEU A 192 6.33 6.52 38.46
N PHE A 193 7.07 6.97 39.47
CA PHE A 193 8.51 6.71 39.59
C PHE A 193 8.88 5.99 40.89
N LYS A 194 7.89 5.59 41.71
CA LYS A 194 8.09 5.00 43.05
C LYS A 194 9.02 5.86 43.93
N ASN A 195 9.05 7.17 43.70
CA ASN A 195 9.94 8.11 44.38
C ASN A 195 9.23 9.45 44.65
N ALA A 196 9.06 9.76 45.94
CA ALA A 196 8.35 10.94 46.43
C ALA A 196 9.19 12.22 46.49
N GLY A 197 10.48 12.19 46.15
CA GLY A 197 11.33 13.38 46.26
C GLY A 197 10.96 14.43 45.22
N VAL A 198 10.91 15.70 45.64
CA VAL A 198 10.66 16.85 44.78
C VAL A 198 11.77 17.89 44.97
N PHE A 199 12.25 18.49 43.89
CA PHE A 199 13.18 19.64 43.91
C PHE A 199 12.63 20.76 43.03
N MET A 200 13.20 21.96 43.14
CA MET A 200 12.73 23.13 42.38
C MET A 200 13.86 23.79 41.59
N GLU A 201 13.52 24.30 40.42
CA GLU A 201 14.42 25.06 39.56
C GLU A 201 13.77 26.34 39.08
N ARG A 202 14.59 27.31 38.68
CA ARG A 202 14.12 28.45 37.90
C ARG A 202 13.53 27.98 36.57
N TYR A 203 12.38 28.51 36.18
CA TYR A 203 11.79 28.26 34.87
C TYR A 203 12.04 29.45 33.92
N TYR A 204 12.53 29.15 32.72
CA TYR A 204 12.79 30.13 31.65
C TYR A 204 11.79 29.92 30.50
N PRO A 205 10.68 30.69 30.49
CA PRO A 205 9.57 30.48 29.53
C PRO A 205 9.93 30.85 28.09
N GLU A 206 10.82 31.83 27.91
CA GLU A 206 11.36 32.26 26.61
C GLU A 206 12.82 31.82 26.53
N SER A 207 13.02 30.61 26.04
CA SER A 207 14.35 30.01 25.98
C SER A 207 14.59 29.33 24.64
N HIS A 208 15.87 29.28 24.27
CA HIS A 208 16.40 28.50 23.17
C HIS A 208 16.97 27.19 23.68
N HIS A 209 16.87 26.15 22.88
CA HIS A 209 17.61 24.91 23.02
C HIS A 209 18.79 24.97 22.07
N ILE A 210 19.98 25.30 22.59
CA ILE A 210 21.21 25.35 21.82
C ILE A 210 22.12 24.23 22.29
N GLU A 211 22.70 23.51 21.34
CA GLU A 211 23.55 22.37 21.65
C GLU A 211 24.87 22.45 20.90
N VAL A 212 25.94 21.90 21.49
CA VAL A 212 27.28 21.93 20.91
C VAL A 212 27.73 20.52 20.56
N GLN A 213 28.08 20.31 19.30
CA GLN A 213 28.73 19.08 18.85
C GLN A 213 30.14 19.01 19.41
N VAL A 214 30.47 17.92 20.09
CA VAL A 214 31.83 17.64 20.56
C VAL A 214 32.36 16.34 19.98
N PHE A 215 33.68 16.23 19.88
CA PHE A 215 34.37 14.98 19.57
C PHE A 215 35.57 14.81 20.50
N GLY A 216 35.61 13.70 21.23
CA GLY A 216 36.70 13.35 22.13
C GLY A 216 37.55 12.19 21.59
N ASN A 217 38.84 12.15 21.91
CA ASN A 217 39.70 11.04 21.48
C ASN A 217 39.80 9.89 22.50
N GLY A 218 39.07 9.92 23.62
CA GLY A 218 39.17 8.89 24.66
C GLY A 218 40.47 8.91 25.47
N LEU A 219 41.37 9.87 25.20
CA LEU A 219 42.68 10.04 25.84
C LEU A 219 42.77 11.33 26.67
N GLY A 220 41.67 12.09 26.78
CA GLY A 220 41.57 13.33 27.57
C GLY A 220 41.62 14.62 26.76
N ASP A 221 41.67 14.54 25.43
CA ASP A 221 41.53 15.70 24.54
C ASP A 221 40.20 15.65 23.78
N ALA A 222 39.67 16.84 23.47
CA ALA A 222 38.39 17.01 22.79
C ALA A 222 38.37 18.33 22.00
N ILE A 223 37.54 18.36 20.97
CA ILE A 223 37.22 19.53 20.13
C ILE A 223 35.70 19.76 20.09
N HIS A 224 35.27 20.97 19.70
CA HIS A 224 33.89 21.21 19.26
C HIS A 224 33.83 21.26 17.73
N VAL A 225 32.66 20.98 17.16
CA VAL A 225 32.36 21.16 15.73
C VAL A 225 31.24 22.19 15.55
N GLY A 226 31.09 23.11 16.53
CA GLY A 226 30.11 24.19 16.49
C GLY A 226 28.78 23.86 17.16
N GLU A 227 27.89 24.85 17.17
CA GLU A 227 26.57 24.76 17.79
C GLU A 227 25.42 24.60 16.79
N ARG A 228 24.30 24.07 17.27
CA ARG A 228 23.03 23.95 16.56
C ARG A 228 21.91 24.59 17.38
N GLU A 229 20.95 25.18 16.66
CA GLU A 229 19.68 25.64 17.20
C GLU A 229 18.62 24.54 17.04
N CYS A 230 18.08 24.05 18.14
CA CYS A 230 17.16 22.91 18.17
C CYS A 230 15.83 23.25 18.87
N SER A 231 15.48 24.54 18.95
CA SER A 231 14.33 25.02 19.71
C SER A 231 12.97 24.67 19.13
N ILE A 232 12.84 24.43 17.82
CA ILE A 232 11.53 24.16 17.22
C ILE A 232 11.14 22.71 17.53
N GLN A 233 10.38 22.56 18.61
CA GLN A 233 10.00 21.28 19.19
C GLN A 233 8.50 21.17 19.38
N ARG A 234 7.96 19.97 19.17
CA ARG A 234 6.57 19.61 19.45
C ARG A 234 6.56 18.56 20.56
N ARG A 235 6.00 18.89 21.73
CA ARG A 235 6.02 18.00 22.92
C ARG A 235 7.43 17.46 23.23
N HIS A 236 8.42 18.35 23.19
CA HIS A 236 9.85 18.02 23.38
C HIS A 236 10.49 17.14 22.29
N GLN A 237 9.81 16.93 21.15
CA GLN A 237 10.39 16.28 19.97
C GLN A 237 10.85 17.35 18.98
N LYS A 238 12.13 17.34 18.60
CA LYS A 238 12.71 18.30 17.65
C LYS A 238 12.13 18.08 16.24
N VAL A 239 11.82 19.17 15.53
CA VAL A 239 11.14 19.15 14.22
C VAL A 239 11.96 19.85 13.13
N VAL A 240 12.56 21.00 13.48
CA VAL A 240 13.42 21.81 12.60
C VAL A 240 14.63 22.26 13.41
N GLU A 241 15.81 22.09 12.83
CA GLU A 241 17.09 22.46 13.41
C GLU A 241 17.90 23.30 12.42
N GLU A 242 18.74 24.20 12.92
CA GLU A 242 19.62 25.00 12.06
C GLU A 242 21.03 25.20 12.64
N CYS A 243 22.00 25.33 11.73
CA CYS A 243 23.39 25.59 12.05
C CYS A 243 23.91 26.70 11.12
N PRO A 244 24.58 27.75 11.63
CA PRO A 244 24.70 28.10 13.04
C PRO A 244 23.37 28.57 13.67
N SER A 245 23.34 28.72 15.00
CA SER A 245 22.16 29.29 15.67
C SER A 245 22.00 30.78 15.34
N PRO A 246 20.80 31.24 14.91
CA PRO A 246 20.54 32.64 14.63
C PRO A 246 20.56 33.50 15.90
N PHE A 247 20.27 32.91 17.06
CA PHE A 247 20.41 33.58 18.35
C PHE A 247 21.89 33.77 18.69
N VAL A 248 22.71 32.73 18.56
CA VAL A 248 24.15 32.81 18.83
C VAL A 248 24.87 33.79 17.89
N GLU A 249 24.50 33.81 16.61
CA GLU A 249 25.03 34.77 15.63
C GLU A 249 24.75 36.24 16.03
N LYS A 250 23.62 36.51 16.71
CA LYS A 250 23.26 37.86 17.17
C LYS A 250 23.93 38.24 18.51
N HIS A 251 24.57 37.30 19.22
CA HIS A 251 25.15 37.51 20.55
C HIS A 251 26.67 37.28 20.55
N PRO A 252 27.49 38.32 20.30
CA PRO A 252 28.94 38.20 20.27
C PRO A 252 29.53 37.57 21.53
N GLY A 253 30.42 36.59 21.36
CA GLY A 253 31.09 35.88 22.45
C GLY A 253 30.29 34.72 23.05
N LEU A 254 28.99 34.57 22.75
CA LEU A 254 28.19 33.46 23.27
C LEU A 254 28.68 32.10 22.73
N ARG A 255 29.00 32.02 21.43
CA ARG A 255 29.56 30.80 20.81
C ARG A 255 30.79 30.29 21.54
N GLU A 256 31.73 31.18 21.84
CA GLU A 256 32.99 30.82 22.51
C GLU A 256 32.73 30.29 23.93
N LYS A 257 31.79 30.89 24.67
CA LYS A 257 31.40 30.44 26.00
C LYS A 257 30.77 29.04 25.97
N LEU A 258 29.79 28.83 25.09
CA LEU A 258 29.09 27.55 24.91
C LEU A 258 30.08 26.44 24.53
N THR A 259 30.91 26.69 23.50
CA THR A 259 31.86 25.70 22.99
C THR A 259 32.99 25.39 23.96
N SER A 260 33.50 26.40 24.68
CA SER A 260 34.52 26.19 25.71
C SER A 260 34.00 25.37 26.89
N ALA A 261 32.77 25.63 27.34
CA ALA A 261 32.12 24.85 28.39
C ALA A 261 31.90 23.39 27.95
N ALA A 262 31.43 23.17 26.71
CA ALA A 262 31.22 21.83 26.17
C ALA A 262 32.54 21.03 26.07
N VAL A 263 33.62 21.66 25.59
CA VAL A 263 34.95 21.03 25.51
C VAL A 263 35.51 20.74 26.90
N ALA A 264 35.33 21.63 27.88
CA ALA A 264 35.76 21.41 29.27
C ALA A 264 35.08 20.18 29.88
N LEU A 265 33.76 20.07 29.73
CA LEU A 265 32.96 18.92 30.17
C LEU A 265 33.40 17.60 29.50
N THR A 266 33.65 17.66 28.20
CA THR A 266 34.08 16.49 27.43
C THR A 266 35.44 15.98 27.89
N LYS A 267 36.37 16.89 28.21
CA LYS A 267 37.71 16.56 28.73
C LYS A 267 37.68 15.99 30.14
N SER A 268 36.79 16.46 31.02
CA SER A 268 36.77 16.05 32.43
C SER A 268 36.50 14.56 32.62
N ILE A 269 35.84 13.91 31.66
CA ILE A 269 35.55 12.47 31.68
C ILE A 269 36.35 11.66 30.66
N ARG A 270 37.34 12.27 29.97
CA ARG A 270 38.10 11.63 28.87
C ARG A 270 37.18 10.99 27.83
N TYR A 271 36.14 11.73 27.44
CA TYR A 271 35.15 11.23 26.49
C TYR A 271 35.78 10.81 25.16
N GLY A 272 35.24 9.78 24.53
CA GLY A 272 35.70 9.25 23.24
C GLY A 272 34.55 9.23 22.23
N SER A 273 34.88 9.47 20.96
CA SER A 273 33.92 9.55 19.85
C SER A 273 33.06 10.82 19.88
N ALA A 274 31.92 10.81 19.17
CA ALA A 274 30.99 11.93 19.06
C ALA A 274 29.99 11.97 20.22
N GLY A 275 29.73 13.18 20.73
CA GLY A 275 28.69 13.47 21.72
C GLY A 275 28.17 14.89 21.57
N THR A 276 27.10 15.23 22.28
CA THR A 276 26.54 16.58 22.26
C THR A 276 26.27 17.07 23.66
N VAL A 277 26.65 18.32 23.94
CA VAL A 277 26.29 19.02 25.18
C VAL A 277 25.13 19.97 24.90
N GLU A 278 23.98 19.75 25.52
CA GLU A 278 22.76 20.52 25.33
C GLU A 278 22.62 21.62 26.40
N TYR A 279 22.16 22.80 25.98
CA TYR A 279 21.95 23.96 26.84
C TYR A 279 20.56 24.55 26.67
N LEU A 280 19.99 24.98 27.78
CA LEU A 280 18.90 25.95 27.81
C LEU A 280 19.51 27.34 27.82
N VAL A 281 19.16 28.18 26.85
CA VAL A 281 19.67 29.56 26.76
C VAL A 281 18.50 30.53 26.90
N ASP A 282 18.57 31.42 27.88
CA ASP A 282 17.54 32.43 28.11
C ASP A 282 17.56 33.48 26.98
N ASP A 283 16.40 33.76 26.37
CA ASP A 283 16.30 34.69 25.23
C ASP A 283 16.66 36.12 25.62
N VAL A 284 16.41 36.50 26.88
CA VAL A 284 16.58 37.87 27.36
C VAL A 284 18.02 38.17 27.77
N SER A 285 18.60 37.32 28.62
CA SER A 285 19.94 37.54 29.18
C SER A 285 21.07 36.95 28.32
N GLY A 286 20.78 35.91 27.52
CA GLY A 286 21.79 35.08 26.86
C GLY A 286 22.56 34.18 27.83
N ASP A 287 22.13 34.06 29.09
CA ASP A 287 22.66 33.09 30.03
C ASP A 287 22.28 31.67 29.57
N PHE A 288 23.22 30.74 29.69
CA PHE A 288 23.03 29.36 29.27
C PHE A 288 23.25 28.41 30.43
N PHE A 289 22.51 27.30 30.42
CA PHE A 289 22.48 26.32 31.49
C PHE A 289 22.52 24.90 30.92
N PHE A 290 23.39 24.05 31.46
CA PHE A 290 23.48 22.65 31.08
C PHE A 290 22.15 21.92 31.29
N LEU A 291 21.68 21.26 30.24
CA LEU A 291 20.54 20.36 30.27
C LEU A 291 21.00 18.91 30.43
N GLU A 292 21.73 18.42 29.43
CA GLU A 292 22.26 17.07 29.39
C GLU A 292 23.43 16.95 28.42
N MET A 293 24.09 15.79 28.45
CA MET A 293 25.02 15.39 27.41
C MET A 293 24.51 14.09 26.79
N ASN A 294 24.15 14.13 25.51
CA ASN A 294 23.86 12.88 24.80
C ASN A 294 25.19 12.20 24.46
N THR A 295 25.32 10.96 24.92
CA THR A 295 26.55 10.17 24.84
C THR A 295 26.67 9.42 23.51
N ARG A 296 26.24 10.05 22.43
CA ARG A 296 26.09 9.46 21.10
C ARG A 296 26.04 10.53 20.00
N LEU A 297 26.02 10.08 18.75
CA LEU A 297 25.60 10.90 17.61
C LEU A 297 24.11 11.30 17.77
N GLN A 298 23.72 12.45 17.24
CA GLN A 298 22.33 12.90 17.18
C GLN A 298 21.80 12.95 15.74
N VAL A 299 20.48 13.05 15.61
CA VAL A 299 19.76 13.03 14.32
C VAL A 299 20.26 14.19 13.43
N GLU A 300 20.31 15.38 14.02
CA GLU A 300 20.64 16.68 13.43
C GLU A 300 22.14 16.92 13.17
N HIS A 301 23.00 15.89 13.27
CA HIS A 301 24.43 16.05 13.00
C HIS A 301 24.74 16.53 11.57
N GLY A 302 23.87 16.21 10.60
CA GLY A 302 24.11 16.49 9.18
C GLY A 302 24.22 17.99 8.84
N ILE A 303 23.48 18.87 9.52
CA ILE A 303 23.62 20.33 9.34
C ILE A 303 24.95 20.85 9.88
N THR A 304 25.53 20.19 10.89
CA THR A 304 26.90 20.46 11.35
C THR A 304 27.91 20.03 10.30
N GLU A 305 27.77 18.81 9.75
CA GLU A 305 28.66 18.32 8.69
C GLU A 305 28.67 19.25 7.47
N LEU A 306 27.50 19.80 7.09
CA LEU A 306 27.36 20.74 5.98
C LEU A 306 28.04 22.10 6.24
N CYS A 307 27.91 22.67 7.44
CA CYS A 307 28.49 23.99 7.75
C CYS A 307 29.99 23.96 8.05
N TYR A 308 30.51 22.80 8.47
CA TYR A 308 31.91 22.66 8.92
C TYR A 308 32.74 21.71 8.05
N ASN A 309 32.14 21.10 7.03
CA ASN A 309 32.78 20.18 6.10
C ASN A 309 33.55 19.05 6.81
N LEU A 310 32.93 18.47 7.84
CA LEU A 310 33.49 17.38 8.63
C LEU A 310 32.50 16.22 8.69
N ASP A 311 32.85 15.07 8.11
CA ASP A 311 32.07 13.84 8.29
C ASP A 311 32.33 13.26 9.69
N ILE A 312 31.32 13.36 10.55
CA ILE A 312 31.41 12.96 11.96
C ILE A 312 31.42 11.43 12.07
N VAL A 313 30.64 10.71 11.27
CA VAL A 313 30.62 9.24 11.24
C VAL A 313 31.98 8.69 10.84
N LYS A 314 32.61 9.29 9.83
CA LYS A 314 33.98 8.95 9.41
C LYS A 314 34.96 9.12 10.56
N LEU A 315 34.84 10.21 11.33
CA LEU A 315 35.71 10.44 12.49
C LEU A 315 35.48 9.40 13.60
N MET A 316 34.23 9.01 13.85
CA MET A 316 33.90 7.92 14.79
C MET A 316 34.53 6.59 14.35
N LEU A 317 34.46 6.24 13.07
CA LEU A 317 35.07 5.02 12.52
C LEU A 317 36.61 5.08 12.55
N GLN A 318 37.21 6.24 12.31
CA GLN A 318 38.65 6.45 12.46
C GLN A 318 39.10 6.27 13.91
N GLN A 319 38.35 6.80 14.89
CA GLN A 319 38.60 6.58 16.30
C GLN A 319 38.58 5.08 16.64
N ALA A 320 37.54 4.35 16.20
CA ALA A 320 37.42 2.90 16.41
C ALA A 320 38.59 2.10 15.78
N ASP A 321 39.07 2.50 14.60
CA ASP A 321 40.24 1.90 13.95
C ASP A 321 41.51 2.08 14.80
N ARG A 322 41.70 3.24 15.42
CA ARG A 322 42.84 3.46 16.33
C ARG A 322 42.73 2.64 17.61
N GLU A 323 41.52 2.47 18.13
CA GLU A 323 41.27 1.60 19.28
C GLU A 323 41.58 0.14 18.96
N LEU A 324 41.15 -0.37 17.79
CA LEU A 324 41.55 -1.70 17.29
C LEU A 324 43.06 -1.85 17.11
N CYS A 325 43.76 -0.77 16.75
CA CYS A 325 45.22 -0.72 16.67
C CYS A 325 45.92 -0.67 18.03
N ASN A 326 45.19 -0.74 19.15
CA ASN A 326 45.69 -0.60 20.53
C ASN A 326 46.34 0.76 20.81
N LEU A 327 45.92 1.81 20.10
CA LEU A 327 46.41 3.18 20.28
C LEU A 327 45.51 4.00 21.20
N GLY A 328 44.39 3.43 21.63
CA GLY A 328 43.44 4.03 22.57
C GLY A 328 42.55 5.14 21.98
N GLY A 329 42.96 5.79 20.90
CA GLY A 329 42.16 6.78 20.17
C GLY A 329 42.95 7.62 19.17
N LEU A 330 42.32 8.69 18.66
CA LEU A 330 42.96 9.62 17.73
C LEU A 330 44.09 10.43 18.39
N ASP A 331 45.14 10.70 17.61
CA ASP A 331 46.24 11.56 18.04
C ASP A 331 45.75 12.99 18.34
N LYS A 332 46.29 13.59 19.40
CA LYS A 332 45.92 14.94 19.86
C LYS A 332 46.11 16.00 18.79
N SER A 333 47.24 15.97 18.07
CA SER A 333 47.56 16.99 17.07
C SER A 333 46.64 16.87 15.85
N TYR A 334 46.33 15.64 15.43
CA TYR A 334 45.34 15.38 14.39
C TYR A 334 43.95 15.85 14.82
N LEU A 335 43.47 15.45 16.00
CA LEU A 335 42.15 15.89 16.48
C LEU A 335 42.06 17.42 16.54
N LYS A 336 43.07 18.09 17.09
CA LYS A 336 43.11 19.56 17.17
C LYS A 336 43.10 20.22 15.78
N SER A 337 43.71 19.60 14.77
CA SER A 337 43.72 20.13 13.39
C SER A 337 42.36 20.10 12.70
N LEU A 338 41.40 19.33 13.23
CA LEU A 338 40.04 19.22 12.73
C LEU A 338 39.07 20.22 13.37
N GLN A 339 39.49 20.96 14.41
CA GLN A 339 38.60 21.93 15.06
C GLN A 339 38.37 23.12 14.12
N PRO A 340 37.12 23.38 13.70
CA PRO A 340 36.83 24.50 12.81
C PRO A 340 36.87 25.84 13.56
N ASP A 341 37.26 26.90 12.85
CA ASP A 341 37.28 28.26 13.41
C ASP A 341 35.88 28.88 13.51
N LYS A 342 35.06 28.71 12.46
CA LYS A 342 33.72 29.28 12.33
C LYS A 342 32.88 28.49 11.31
N PRO A 343 31.54 28.58 11.37
CA PRO A 343 30.67 27.95 10.36
C PRO A 343 30.84 28.62 8.99
N GLU A 344 30.70 27.85 7.92
CA GLU A 344 30.60 28.33 6.54
C GLU A 344 29.14 28.24 6.06
N GLY A 345 28.54 29.39 5.74
CA GLY A 345 27.14 29.45 5.31
C GLY A 345 26.16 29.12 6.42
N CYS A 346 25.01 28.57 6.04
CA CYS A 346 23.95 28.13 6.95
C CYS A 346 23.30 26.86 6.38
N ALA A 347 23.06 25.89 7.27
CA ALA A 347 22.31 24.68 6.96
C ALA A 347 21.08 24.54 7.87
N ILE A 348 19.97 24.09 7.30
CA ILE A 348 18.69 23.87 8.00
C ILE A 348 18.25 22.43 7.72
N GLU A 349 17.83 21.71 8.76
CA GLU A 349 17.22 20.38 8.69
C GLU A 349 15.73 20.47 8.99
N ALA A 350 14.92 19.75 8.22
CA ALA A 350 13.51 19.51 8.51
C ALA A 350 13.26 18.00 8.56
N ARG A 351 12.62 17.53 9.64
CA ARG A 351 12.31 16.11 9.85
C ARG A 351 10.95 15.76 9.28
N VAL A 352 10.97 15.04 8.16
CA VAL A 352 9.77 14.56 7.51
C VAL A 352 9.28 13.30 8.21
N TYR A 353 8.05 13.33 8.71
CA TYR A 353 7.41 12.26 9.46
C TYR A 353 6.14 11.77 8.76
N ALA A 354 5.88 10.47 8.88
CA ALA A 354 4.61 9.84 8.57
C ALA A 354 3.61 10.13 9.71
N GLU A 355 3.10 11.36 9.75
CA GLU A 355 2.17 11.87 10.74
C GLU A 355 0.99 12.58 10.08
N ASN A 356 -0.18 12.58 10.74
CA ASN A 356 -1.36 13.30 10.29
C ASN A 356 -1.55 14.62 11.09
N PRO A 357 -1.19 15.79 10.53
CA PRO A 357 -1.31 17.07 11.24
C PRO A 357 -2.76 17.42 11.64
N ALA A 358 -3.77 16.94 10.92
CA ALA A 358 -5.17 17.18 11.24
C ALA A 358 -5.64 16.42 12.49
N ARG A 359 -4.93 15.34 12.85
CA ARG A 359 -5.25 14.48 14.00
C ARG A 359 -4.16 14.52 15.05
N ASN A 360 -3.77 15.74 15.43
CA ASN A 360 -2.78 15.98 16.49
C ASN A 360 -1.44 15.27 16.21
N TYR A 361 -1.09 15.15 14.93
CA TYR A 361 0.11 14.50 14.42
C TYR A 361 0.23 13.05 14.90
N SER A 362 -0.88 12.30 14.81
CA SER A 362 -0.87 10.86 15.04
C SER A 362 0.01 10.16 13.99
N PRO A 363 0.77 9.11 14.36
CA PRO A 363 1.53 8.32 13.41
C PRO A 363 0.63 7.74 12.32
N SER A 364 1.18 7.62 11.12
CA SER A 364 0.46 7.22 9.92
C SER A 364 1.21 6.08 9.21
N PRO A 365 1.05 4.83 9.68
CA PRO A 365 1.63 3.66 9.01
C PRO A 365 0.98 3.46 7.64
N GLY A 366 1.67 2.79 6.73
CA GLY A 366 1.13 2.56 5.39
C GLY A 366 2.16 2.31 4.30
N LEU A 367 1.67 1.98 3.11
CA LEU A 367 2.48 1.81 1.91
C LEU A 367 2.78 3.17 1.28
N LEU A 368 4.06 3.46 1.05
CA LEU A 368 4.47 4.60 0.22
C LEU A 368 4.35 4.20 -1.26
N GLN A 369 3.27 4.63 -1.91
CA GLN A 369 2.98 4.30 -3.32
C GLN A 369 3.86 5.06 -4.32
N HIS A 370 4.35 6.25 -3.93
CA HIS A 370 5.30 7.04 -4.71
C HIS A 370 6.14 7.90 -3.79
N VAL A 371 7.46 7.87 -3.97
CA VAL A 371 8.40 8.75 -3.25
C VAL A 371 9.30 9.43 -4.27
N GLU A 372 9.23 10.75 -4.32
CA GLU A 372 10.06 11.59 -5.18
C GLU A 372 10.50 12.82 -4.40
N TRP A 373 11.82 13.00 -4.30
CA TRP A 373 12.39 14.15 -3.61
C TRP A 373 12.82 15.21 -4.62
N LYS A 374 12.53 16.47 -4.32
CA LYS A 374 13.10 17.60 -5.06
C LYS A 374 14.55 17.79 -4.64
N GLU A 375 15.49 17.54 -5.54
CA GLU A 375 16.91 17.79 -5.29
C GLU A 375 17.37 19.07 -6.01
N THR A 376 18.14 19.90 -5.29
CA THR A 376 18.81 21.09 -5.82
C THR A 376 20.25 21.17 -5.28
N SER A 377 21.08 22.08 -5.80
CA SER A 377 22.45 22.25 -5.30
C SER A 377 22.46 22.61 -3.81
N GLY A 378 23.22 21.87 -3.00
CA GLY A 378 23.29 22.06 -1.55
C GLY A 378 22.18 21.35 -0.77
N THR A 379 21.29 20.60 -1.43
CA THR A 379 20.33 19.70 -0.79
C THR A 379 21.03 18.39 -0.39
N ARG A 380 20.73 17.90 0.83
CA ARG A 380 21.08 16.56 1.31
C ARG A 380 19.85 15.93 1.94
N ILE A 381 19.49 14.74 1.50
CA ILE A 381 18.34 14.00 2.03
C ILE A 381 18.84 12.67 2.57
N ASP A 382 18.85 12.54 3.89
CA ASP A 382 19.16 11.28 4.56
C ASP A 382 17.81 10.56 4.79
N THR A 383 17.55 9.48 4.05
CA THR A 383 16.29 8.73 4.10
C THR A 383 16.52 7.23 4.00
N TRP A 384 15.53 6.44 4.45
CA TRP A 384 15.52 4.98 4.35
C TRP A 384 14.37 4.44 3.51
N VAL A 385 13.52 5.32 2.99
CA VAL A 385 12.33 4.93 2.26
C VAL A 385 12.51 5.13 0.75
N ALA A 386 11.74 4.40 -0.03
CA ALA A 386 11.55 4.58 -1.46
C ALA A 386 10.11 4.20 -1.83
N THR A 387 9.74 4.37 -3.10
CA THR A 387 8.50 3.78 -3.62
C THR A 387 8.46 2.28 -3.29
N GLY A 388 7.38 1.83 -2.66
CA GLY A 388 7.20 0.45 -2.20
C GLY A 388 7.61 0.18 -0.75
N THR A 389 8.27 1.11 -0.08
CA THR A 389 8.52 0.99 1.36
C THR A 389 7.19 1.06 2.12
N ARG A 390 7.00 0.15 3.08
CA ARG A 390 5.89 0.21 4.03
C ARG A 390 6.37 0.77 5.36
N ILE A 391 5.77 1.86 5.81
CA ILE A 391 5.97 2.40 7.16
C ILE A 391 5.23 1.49 8.15
N SER A 392 5.98 0.82 9.03
CA SER A 392 5.44 -0.11 10.01
C SER A 392 4.96 0.59 11.29
N THR A 393 4.17 -0.12 12.09
CA THR A 393 3.64 0.37 13.36
C THR A 393 4.60 0.16 14.54
N TYR A 394 5.80 -0.38 14.34
CA TYR A 394 6.64 -0.82 15.46
C TYR A 394 7.67 0.23 15.92
N TYR A 395 8.07 1.13 15.01
CA TYR A 395 9.20 2.04 15.22
C TYR A 395 8.81 3.50 15.06
N ASP A 396 9.81 4.38 14.95
CA ASP A 396 9.64 5.82 14.76
C ASP A 396 9.08 6.16 13.36
N PRO A 397 8.18 7.17 13.23
CA PRO A 397 7.56 7.57 11.96
C PRO A 397 8.45 8.39 11.01
N MET A 398 9.72 8.65 11.31
CA MET A 398 10.56 9.52 10.47
C MET A 398 10.81 8.87 9.11
N ILE A 399 10.48 9.60 8.05
CA ILE A 399 10.69 9.23 6.66
C ILE A 399 12.08 9.68 6.20
N ALA A 400 12.42 10.94 6.49
CA ALA A 400 13.66 11.55 6.01
C ALA A 400 14.06 12.76 6.84
N LYS A 401 15.36 13.06 6.78
CA LYS A 401 15.93 14.35 7.16
C LYS A 401 16.22 15.12 5.90
N VAL A 402 15.48 16.19 5.66
CA VAL A 402 15.67 17.06 4.49
C VAL A 402 16.53 18.23 4.94
N MET A 403 17.77 18.26 4.47
CA MET A 403 18.73 19.30 4.78
C MET A 403 19.04 20.14 3.56
N VAL A 404 19.24 21.43 3.79
CA VAL A 404 19.72 22.36 2.78
C VAL A 404 20.82 23.21 3.36
N HIS A 405 21.91 23.39 2.59
CA HIS A 405 22.99 24.33 2.86
C HIS A 405 23.06 25.43 1.80
N ASP A 406 23.30 26.66 2.24
CA ASP A 406 23.58 27.80 1.36
C ASP A 406 24.52 28.82 2.04
N SER A 407 24.96 29.81 1.26
CA SER A 407 25.79 30.93 1.66
C SER A 407 25.28 31.73 2.87
N ASN A 408 23.96 31.76 3.10
CA ASN A 408 23.34 32.46 4.22
C ASN A 408 21.96 31.87 4.55
N ARG A 409 21.46 32.20 5.75
CA ARG A 409 20.18 31.68 6.29
C ARG A 409 18.98 31.95 5.39
N ALA A 410 18.86 33.15 4.82
CA ALA A 410 17.70 33.50 3.97
C ALA A 410 17.67 32.66 2.68
N ALA A 411 18.83 32.40 2.08
CA ALA A 411 18.94 31.53 0.91
C ALA A 411 18.62 30.06 1.26
N ALA A 412 19.09 29.58 2.42
CA ALA A 412 18.77 28.24 2.91
C ALA A 412 17.25 28.07 3.18
N ILE A 413 16.59 29.06 3.76
CA ILE A 413 15.12 29.09 3.97
C ILE A 413 14.37 28.97 2.65
N ALA A 414 14.70 29.83 1.68
CA ALA A 414 14.03 29.85 0.38
C ALA A 414 14.17 28.50 -0.35
N LYS A 415 15.37 27.93 -0.32
CA LYS A 415 15.67 26.65 -0.96
C LYS A 415 15.03 25.46 -0.23
N LEU A 416 15.02 25.43 1.10
CA LEU A 416 14.32 24.39 1.86
C LEU A 416 12.80 24.43 1.59
N GLY A 417 12.22 25.63 1.50
CA GLY A 417 10.82 25.79 1.09
C GLY A 417 10.52 25.24 -0.30
N ASP A 418 11.40 25.47 -1.28
CA ASP A 418 11.29 24.89 -2.63
C ASP A 418 11.35 23.35 -2.60
N VAL A 419 12.30 22.78 -1.84
CA VAL A 419 12.46 21.34 -1.70
C VAL A 419 11.23 20.70 -1.06
N LEU A 420 10.73 21.25 0.06
CA LEU A 420 9.59 20.71 0.78
C LEU A 420 8.28 20.80 -0.03
N SER A 421 8.06 21.90 -0.77
CA SER A 421 6.83 22.12 -1.54
C SER A 421 6.75 21.32 -2.85
N HIS A 422 7.88 20.91 -3.42
CA HIS A 422 7.94 20.16 -4.68
C HIS A 422 8.32 18.69 -4.52
N SER A 423 8.62 18.22 -3.31
CA SER A 423 8.76 16.78 -3.02
C SER A 423 7.38 16.12 -2.92
N LYS A 424 7.27 14.87 -3.35
CA LYS A 424 6.03 14.09 -3.37
C LYS A 424 6.20 12.78 -2.63
N ILE A 425 5.39 12.60 -1.58
CA ILE A 425 5.28 11.34 -0.84
C ILE A 425 3.80 10.97 -0.84
N CYS A 426 3.45 9.95 -1.61
CA CYS A 426 2.08 9.48 -1.76
C CYS A 426 1.87 8.18 -0.97
N GLY A 427 0.76 8.09 -0.24
CA GLY A 427 0.43 6.96 0.62
C GLY A 427 -0.21 7.45 1.93
N PRO A 428 0.38 7.17 3.10
CA PRO A 428 -0.08 7.73 4.36
C PRO A 428 0.17 9.26 4.45
N PRO A 429 -0.57 9.97 5.32
CA PRO A 429 -0.31 11.37 5.64
C PRO A 429 1.12 11.63 6.09
N THR A 430 1.64 12.81 5.72
CA THR A 430 2.95 13.29 6.17
C THR A 430 2.86 14.72 6.70
N ASN A 431 3.92 15.16 7.37
CA ASN A 431 4.04 16.53 7.87
C ASN A 431 4.73 17.50 6.87
N LEU A 432 4.91 17.15 5.59
CA LEU A 432 5.64 17.99 4.61
C LEU A 432 5.09 19.42 4.50
N GLU A 433 3.77 19.57 4.34
CA GLU A 433 3.12 20.89 4.25
C GLU A 433 3.29 21.69 5.54
N PHE A 434 3.24 21.02 6.70
CA PHE A 434 3.44 21.63 8.00
C PHE A 434 4.86 22.18 8.16
N LEU A 435 5.88 21.40 7.78
CA LEU A 435 7.27 21.85 7.76
C LEU A 435 7.45 23.06 6.86
N ASN A 436 6.90 23.02 5.64
CA ASN A 436 6.97 24.16 4.73
C ASN A 436 6.30 25.41 5.34
N ALA A 437 5.14 25.26 6.01
CA ALA A 437 4.48 26.36 6.69
C ALA A 437 5.35 26.98 7.82
N ILE A 438 6.08 26.16 8.59
CA ILE A 438 7.03 26.65 9.60
C ILE A 438 8.14 27.47 8.94
N ILE A 439 8.77 26.93 7.89
CA ILE A 439 9.91 27.55 7.20
C ILE A 439 9.50 28.89 6.56
N GLN A 440 8.28 28.99 6.01
CA GLN A 440 7.75 30.21 5.42
C GLN A 440 7.21 31.23 6.44
N SER A 441 7.14 30.87 7.72
CA SER A 441 6.58 31.75 8.74
C SER A 441 7.49 32.96 9.02
N ASN A 442 6.87 34.11 9.32
CA ASN A 442 7.60 35.33 9.67
C ASN A 442 8.44 35.15 10.96
N LYS A 443 7.94 34.36 11.93
CA LYS A 443 8.63 34.06 13.19
C LYS A 443 9.94 33.32 12.93
N PHE A 444 9.91 32.30 12.07
CA PHE A 444 11.12 31.58 11.66
C PHE A 444 12.06 32.46 10.84
N CYS A 445 11.57 33.19 9.85
CA CYS A 445 12.40 34.04 8.99
C CYS A 445 13.18 35.12 9.77
N LYS A 446 12.62 35.65 10.86
CA LYS A 446 13.28 36.62 11.76
C LYS A 446 14.29 35.99 12.73
N GLY A 447 14.32 34.66 12.83
CA GLY A 447 15.14 33.91 13.78
C GLY A 447 14.61 34.00 15.21
N HIS A 448 13.29 34.05 15.38
CA HIS A 448 12.63 34.00 16.69
C HIS A 448 12.25 32.54 17.01
N THR A 449 13.26 31.71 17.23
CA THR A 449 13.15 30.25 17.35
C THR A 449 13.15 29.83 18.82
N LEU A 450 12.08 30.13 19.57
CA LEU A 450 11.98 29.74 20.98
C LEU A 450 11.47 28.31 21.15
N THR A 451 11.72 27.67 22.30
CA THR A 451 11.22 26.32 22.63
C THR A 451 9.69 26.21 22.64
N ASN A 452 8.99 27.34 22.80
CA ASN A 452 7.55 27.45 22.71
C ASN A 452 7.05 27.81 21.29
N PHE A 453 7.91 27.76 20.26
CA PHE A 453 7.60 28.23 18.90
C PHE A 453 6.27 27.68 18.35
N LEU A 454 6.00 26.41 18.60
CA LEU A 454 4.83 25.68 18.09
C LEU A 454 3.62 25.71 19.03
N ALA A 455 3.71 26.37 20.19
CA ALA A 455 2.61 26.40 21.17
C ALA A 455 1.36 27.12 20.62
N ASP A 456 1.56 28.15 19.81
CA ASP A 456 0.52 28.99 19.20
C ASP A 456 0.53 28.95 17.66
N PHE A 457 1.24 27.98 17.07
CA PHE A 457 1.37 27.86 15.61
C PHE A 457 0.15 27.16 15.00
N GLU A 458 -0.71 27.93 14.33
CA GLU A 458 -1.86 27.38 13.63
C GLU A 458 -1.48 26.86 12.24
N PHE A 459 -1.69 25.56 12.02
CA PHE A 459 -1.59 24.92 10.71
C PHE A 459 -2.87 24.18 10.39
N THR A 460 -3.29 24.23 9.13
CA THR A 460 -4.40 23.39 8.64
C THR A 460 -4.06 22.88 7.25
N PRO A 461 -4.07 21.56 7.04
CA PRO A 461 -3.73 20.97 5.75
C PRO A 461 -4.82 21.26 4.72
N VAL A 462 -4.44 21.28 3.45
CA VAL A 462 -5.38 21.43 2.33
C VAL A 462 -5.93 20.06 1.94
N ALA A 463 -6.86 19.57 2.77
CA ALA A 463 -7.34 18.19 2.66
C ALA A 463 -8.78 17.99 3.14
N ILE A 464 -9.29 16.79 2.91
CA ILE A 464 -10.49 16.22 3.51
C ILE A 464 -10.06 15.19 4.55
N ASP A 465 -10.58 15.31 5.78
CA ASP A 465 -10.45 14.30 6.83
C ASP A 465 -11.64 13.35 6.78
N VAL A 466 -11.35 12.06 6.60
CA VAL A 466 -12.36 11.00 6.57
C VAL A 466 -12.76 10.67 8.01
N ILE A 467 -13.93 11.16 8.44
CA ILE A 467 -14.48 10.85 9.77
C ILE A 467 -14.97 9.41 9.79
N SER A 468 -15.80 9.05 8.81
CA SER A 468 -16.23 7.68 8.58
C SER A 468 -16.17 7.36 7.08
N PRO A 469 -15.74 6.16 6.68
CA PRO A 469 -15.50 5.83 5.28
C PRO A 469 -16.77 5.41 4.51
N GLY A 470 -17.92 5.29 5.18
CA GLY A 470 -19.10 4.62 4.63
C GLY A 470 -18.93 3.09 4.61
N LEU A 471 -19.77 2.40 3.86
CA LEU A 471 -19.70 0.93 3.76
C LEU A 471 -18.53 0.49 2.88
N TYR A 472 -18.39 1.10 1.70
CA TYR A 472 -17.33 0.79 0.75
C TYR A 472 -17.12 1.98 -0.20
N THR A 473 -16.11 2.79 0.12
CA THR A 473 -15.74 3.99 -0.66
C THR A 473 -14.34 3.83 -1.22
N THR A 474 -14.17 4.04 -2.52
CA THR A 474 -12.87 3.87 -3.21
C THR A 474 -12.58 5.06 -4.12
N ILE A 475 -11.30 5.33 -4.39
CA ILE A 475 -10.91 6.33 -5.40
C ILE A 475 -10.99 5.69 -6.78
N GLN A 476 -11.67 6.34 -7.71
CA GLN A 476 -11.80 5.89 -9.10
C GLN A 476 -11.55 7.05 -10.05
N ASP A 477 -11.01 6.75 -11.22
CA ASP A 477 -10.88 7.65 -12.36
C ASP A 477 -11.40 6.97 -13.63
N TYR A 478 -11.68 7.75 -14.68
CA TYR A 478 -12.23 7.21 -15.93
C TYR A 478 -11.28 7.51 -17.09
N PRO A 479 -10.94 6.51 -17.94
CA PRO A 479 -11.53 5.16 -18.06
C PRO A 479 -10.89 4.06 -17.17
N GLY A 480 -10.14 4.43 -16.12
CA GLY A 480 -9.32 3.50 -15.37
C GLY A 480 -8.01 3.20 -16.10
N ARG A 481 -7.62 1.92 -16.15
CA ARG A 481 -6.39 1.39 -16.77
C ARG A 481 -6.67 0.61 -18.06
N PRO A 482 -7.17 1.24 -19.13
CA PRO A 482 -7.58 0.51 -20.35
C PRO A 482 -6.41 -0.20 -21.05
N SER A 483 -5.19 0.29 -20.89
CA SER A 483 -3.97 -0.27 -21.48
C SER A 483 -3.23 -1.26 -20.57
N ALA A 484 -3.67 -1.45 -19.32
CA ALA A 484 -3.06 -2.44 -18.44
C ALA A 484 -3.40 -3.86 -18.93
N GLY A 485 -2.40 -4.72 -18.97
CA GLY A 485 -2.53 -6.13 -19.36
C GLY A 485 -1.99 -7.07 -18.30
N ARG A 486 -1.89 -8.36 -18.64
CA ARG A 486 -1.28 -9.40 -17.78
C ARG A 486 -1.96 -9.50 -16.42
N GLY A 487 -3.28 -9.54 -16.38
CA GLY A 487 -4.06 -9.72 -15.16
C GLY A 487 -4.18 -8.47 -14.28
N ILE A 488 -3.69 -7.32 -14.72
CA ILE A 488 -3.95 -6.05 -14.05
C ILE A 488 -5.36 -5.57 -14.48
N PRO A 489 -6.31 -5.41 -13.55
CA PRO A 489 -7.67 -5.02 -13.87
C PRO A 489 -7.74 -3.61 -14.41
N GLN A 490 -8.75 -3.36 -15.26
CA GLN A 490 -9.04 -2.04 -15.78
C GLN A 490 -9.43 -1.07 -14.66
N ALA A 491 -10.22 -1.53 -13.67
CA ALA A 491 -10.76 -0.69 -12.62
C ALA A 491 -11.60 0.49 -13.16
N GLY A 492 -11.68 1.59 -12.41
CA GLY A 492 -12.51 2.73 -12.74
C GLY A 492 -13.91 2.64 -12.11
N PRO A 493 -14.76 3.63 -12.37
CA PRO A 493 -16.11 3.67 -11.84
C PRO A 493 -16.96 2.54 -12.46
N MET A 494 -17.71 1.84 -11.63
CA MET A 494 -18.68 0.83 -12.07
C MET A 494 -19.81 1.46 -12.90
N ASP A 495 -20.25 2.67 -12.55
CA ASP A 495 -21.14 3.52 -13.31
C ASP A 495 -20.34 4.73 -13.85
N PRO A 496 -19.82 4.66 -15.09
CA PRO A 496 -19.04 5.73 -15.69
C PRO A 496 -19.88 6.95 -16.07
N LEU A 497 -21.21 6.85 -16.10
CA LEU A 497 -22.08 7.96 -16.48
C LEU A 497 -22.20 8.96 -15.34
N ALA A 498 -22.64 8.50 -14.16
CA ALA A 498 -22.78 9.37 -13.00
C ALA A 498 -21.42 9.96 -12.56
N PHE A 499 -20.35 9.16 -12.64
CA PHE A 499 -18.99 9.61 -12.33
C PHE A 499 -18.54 10.79 -13.19
N GLN A 500 -18.67 10.66 -14.52
CA GLN A 500 -18.23 11.71 -15.44
C GLN A 500 -19.08 12.98 -15.29
N VAL A 501 -20.40 12.85 -15.07
CA VAL A 501 -21.27 14.02 -14.82
C VAL A 501 -20.87 14.74 -13.54
N ALA A 502 -20.58 14.03 -12.44
CA ALA A 502 -20.11 14.64 -11.20
C ALA A 502 -18.85 15.49 -11.43
N ASN A 503 -17.88 14.95 -12.18
CA ASN A 503 -16.67 15.68 -12.56
C ASN A 503 -16.95 16.92 -13.41
N ILE A 504 -17.78 16.77 -14.45
CA ILE A 504 -18.14 17.89 -15.32
C ILE A 504 -18.81 19.01 -14.51
N LEU A 505 -19.73 18.68 -13.60
CA LEU A 505 -20.44 19.67 -12.78
C LEU A 505 -19.49 20.52 -11.93
N VAL A 506 -18.43 19.94 -11.36
CA VAL A 506 -17.43 20.73 -10.60
C VAL A 506 -16.46 21.50 -11.48
N GLY A 507 -16.44 21.26 -12.80
CA GLY A 507 -15.52 21.88 -13.74
C GLY A 507 -14.25 21.07 -14.04
N ASN A 508 -14.22 19.80 -13.65
CA ASN A 508 -13.11 18.91 -13.98
C ASN A 508 -13.22 18.36 -15.41
N PRO A 509 -12.10 17.94 -16.02
CA PRO A 509 -12.13 16.90 -17.04
C PRO A 509 -12.96 15.69 -16.57
N SER A 510 -13.76 15.10 -17.44
CA SER A 510 -14.73 14.05 -17.05
C SER A 510 -14.08 12.82 -16.40
N GLY A 511 -12.79 12.57 -16.71
CA GLY A 511 -12.00 11.47 -16.19
C GLY A 511 -11.26 11.72 -14.88
N THR A 512 -11.27 12.94 -14.33
CA THR A 512 -10.55 13.27 -13.08
C THR A 512 -10.99 12.39 -11.93
N GLU A 513 -10.07 11.97 -11.08
CA GLU A 513 -10.34 11.07 -9.98
C GLU A 513 -11.36 11.64 -8.98
N GLY A 514 -12.26 10.77 -8.51
CA GLY A 514 -13.31 11.04 -7.54
C GLY A 514 -13.54 9.83 -6.62
N LEU A 515 -14.51 9.92 -5.72
CA LEU A 515 -14.88 8.82 -4.84
C LEU A 515 -16.07 8.05 -5.41
N GLU A 516 -15.91 6.74 -5.60
CA GLU A 516 -17.03 5.81 -5.78
C GLU A 516 -17.53 5.35 -4.41
N ILE A 517 -18.82 5.54 -4.17
CA ILE A 517 -19.51 5.26 -2.91
C ILE A 517 -20.53 4.16 -3.15
N THR A 518 -20.46 3.06 -2.39
CA THR A 518 -21.36 1.91 -2.54
C THR A 518 -22.28 1.77 -1.33
N LEU A 519 -23.60 1.75 -1.57
CA LEU A 519 -24.72 1.57 -0.62
C LEU A 519 -24.88 2.62 0.49
N LYS A 520 -23.81 2.93 1.23
CA LYS A 520 -23.78 3.95 2.30
C LYS A 520 -22.49 4.74 2.21
N GLY A 521 -22.62 6.06 2.18
CA GLY A 521 -21.50 6.97 1.99
C GLY A 521 -20.73 7.37 3.24
N PRO A 522 -19.63 8.12 3.02
CA PRO A 522 -18.77 8.60 4.07
C PRO A 522 -19.29 9.86 4.76
N GLU A 523 -18.72 10.14 5.93
CA GLU A 523 -18.74 11.45 6.56
C GLU A 523 -17.37 12.10 6.40
N LEU A 524 -17.35 13.27 5.76
CA LEU A 524 -16.15 13.94 5.29
C LEU A 524 -16.08 15.36 5.85
N ARG A 525 -15.01 15.67 6.59
CA ARG A 525 -14.75 17.03 7.09
C ARG A 525 -13.75 17.74 6.20
N PHE A 526 -14.14 18.89 5.66
CA PHE A 526 -13.29 19.67 4.77
C PHE A 526 -12.39 20.61 5.58
N LEU A 527 -11.09 20.41 5.52
CA LEU A 527 -10.09 21.22 6.24
C LEU A 527 -9.71 22.49 5.45
N ALA A 528 -10.06 22.55 4.17
CA ALA A 528 -9.96 23.71 3.30
C ALA A 528 -11.25 23.90 2.47
N PRO A 529 -11.49 25.09 1.89
CA PRO A 529 -12.60 25.30 0.97
C PRO A 529 -12.53 24.35 -0.24
N ALA A 530 -13.69 23.88 -0.71
CA ALA A 530 -13.78 22.96 -1.84
C ALA A 530 -15.02 23.24 -2.71
N CYS A 531 -14.97 22.81 -3.96
CA CYS A 531 -16.12 22.73 -4.87
C CYS A 531 -16.37 21.26 -5.18
N ILE A 532 -17.59 20.78 -4.95
CA ILE A 532 -17.93 19.36 -5.03
C ILE A 532 -19.21 19.11 -5.84
N SER A 533 -19.40 17.86 -6.27
CA SER A 533 -20.69 17.38 -6.76
C SER A 533 -20.85 15.90 -6.45
N VAL A 534 -22.08 15.48 -6.12
CA VAL A 534 -22.43 14.08 -5.92
C VAL A 534 -23.50 13.67 -6.93
N CYS A 535 -23.21 12.69 -7.78
CA CYS A 535 -24.13 12.15 -8.78
C CYS A 535 -24.25 10.62 -8.65
N GLY A 536 -25.34 10.03 -9.11
CA GLY A 536 -25.57 8.59 -9.05
C GLY A 536 -26.89 8.22 -8.40
N ALA A 537 -26.93 7.02 -7.81
CA ALA A 537 -28.11 6.54 -7.11
C ALA A 537 -28.52 7.52 -5.99
N PRO A 538 -29.82 7.76 -5.79
CA PRO A 538 -30.30 8.65 -4.74
C PRO A 538 -29.75 8.26 -3.36
N MET A 539 -29.13 9.22 -2.67
CA MET A 539 -28.63 9.07 -1.29
C MET A 539 -29.06 10.26 -0.45
N ASP A 540 -29.26 10.02 0.85
CA ASP A 540 -29.44 11.11 1.83
C ASP A 540 -28.15 11.93 1.90
N MET A 541 -28.23 13.25 1.72
CA MET A 541 -27.03 14.09 1.73
C MET A 541 -27.26 15.35 2.58
N THR A 542 -26.34 15.59 3.52
CA THR A 542 -26.38 16.78 4.36
C THR A 542 -25.03 17.48 4.44
N LEU A 543 -25.05 18.80 4.54
CA LEU A 543 -23.90 19.65 4.82
C LEU A 543 -24.15 20.38 6.14
N ASP A 544 -23.34 20.11 7.16
CA ASP A 544 -23.59 20.55 8.55
C ASP A 544 -25.04 20.30 8.99
N ARG A 545 -25.55 19.10 8.70
CA ARG A 545 -26.93 18.63 8.97
C ARG A 545 -28.04 19.28 8.12
N ALA A 546 -27.74 20.26 7.27
CA ALA A 546 -28.71 20.81 6.32
C ALA A 546 -28.77 19.95 5.05
N GLU A 547 -29.96 19.58 4.60
CA GLU A 547 -30.13 18.83 3.34
C GLU A 547 -29.57 19.61 2.15
N VAL A 548 -28.86 18.91 1.27
CA VAL A 548 -28.28 19.47 0.05
C VAL A 548 -28.58 18.56 -1.15
N PRO A 549 -28.80 19.12 -2.35
CA PRO A 549 -29.21 18.33 -3.51
C PRO A 549 -28.02 17.59 -4.14
N MET A 550 -28.28 16.36 -4.62
CA MET A 550 -27.39 15.68 -5.57
C MET A 550 -27.44 16.36 -6.96
N TRP A 551 -26.60 15.91 -7.89
CA TRP A 551 -26.55 16.40 -9.29
C TRP A 551 -26.35 17.91 -9.40
N THR A 552 -25.66 18.48 -8.42
CA THR A 552 -25.50 19.92 -8.23
C THR A 552 -24.05 20.24 -7.89
N ARG A 553 -23.56 21.40 -8.36
CA ARG A 553 -22.28 21.98 -7.92
C ARG A 553 -22.46 22.66 -6.57
N LEU A 554 -21.75 22.19 -5.55
CA LEU A 554 -21.83 22.71 -4.18
C LEU A 554 -20.49 23.29 -3.73
N TYR A 555 -20.53 24.40 -3.00
CA TYR A 555 -19.36 25.03 -2.40
C TYR A 555 -19.29 24.73 -0.91
N ILE A 556 -18.17 24.17 -0.47
CA ILE A 556 -17.90 23.79 0.91
C ILE A 556 -16.91 24.77 1.52
N LYS A 557 -17.25 25.30 2.70
CA LYS A 557 -16.35 26.13 3.50
C LYS A 557 -15.47 25.25 4.38
N ARG A 558 -14.31 25.78 4.76
CA ARG A 558 -13.43 25.15 5.76
C ARG A 558 -14.21 24.87 7.04
N GLY A 559 -14.04 23.67 7.59
CA GLY A 559 -14.64 23.19 8.82
C GLY A 559 -16.01 22.53 8.65
N GLN A 560 -16.64 22.64 7.48
CA GLN A 560 -17.94 22.00 7.24
C GLN A 560 -17.80 20.49 7.06
N THR A 561 -18.85 19.77 7.46
CA THR A 561 -18.93 18.32 7.31
C THR A 561 -20.01 17.94 6.30
N LEU A 562 -19.62 17.21 5.26
CA LEU A 562 -20.54 16.55 4.33
C LEU A 562 -20.80 15.13 4.83
N SER A 563 -22.07 14.77 5.02
CA SER A 563 -22.49 13.41 5.31
C SER A 563 -23.30 12.87 4.14
N ILE A 564 -22.82 11.76 3.57
CA ILE A 564 -23.51 11.00 2.53
C ILE A 564 -24.03 9.73 3.19
N GLY A 565 -25.34 9.67 3.38
CA GLY A 565 -26.03 8.61 4.09
C GLY A 565 -26.21 7.34 3.27
N LYS A 566 -27.28 6.62 3.58
CA LYS A 566 -27.72 5.43 2.83
C LYS A 566 -28.44 5.83 1.55
N LEU A 567 -28.65 4.85 0.68
CA LEU A 567 -29.57 4.98 -0.45
C LEU A 567 -30.97 5.40 0.01
N ASN A 568 -31.55 6.42 -0.63
CA ASN A 568 -32.89 6.93 -0.34
C ASN A 568 -33.84 6.69 -1.53
N GLY A 569 -34.23 5.43 -1.70
CA GLY A 569 -35.13 5.00 -2.77
C GLY A 569 -35.13 3.49 -2.95
N SER A 570 -35.94 3.01 -3.87
CA SER A 570 -36.09 1.57 -4.12
C SER A 570 -34.98 0.97 -5.00
N GLY A 571 -34.15 1.77 -5.68
CA GLY A 571 -33.23 1.31 -6.72
C GLY A 571 -31.81 1.89 -6.65
N GLY A 572 -30.88 1.27 -7.38
CA GLY A 572 -29.47 1.69 -7.46
C GLY A 572 -28.56 1.13 -6.36
N CYS A 573 -27.25 1.31 -6.55
CA CYS A 573 -26.18 0.78 -5.72
C CYS A 573 -25.10 1.82 -5.38
N ARG A 574 -24.75 2.72 -6.31
CA ARG A 574 -23.56 3.58 -6.22
C ARG A 574 -23.82 5.05 -6.50
N ALA A 575 -23.08 5.90 -5.82
CA ALA A 575 -22.96 7.33 -6.09
C ALA A 575 -21.49 7.74 -6.19
N TYR A 576 -21.24 8.93 -6.73
CA TYR A 576 -19.89 9.42 -7.04
C TYR A 576 -19.73 10.86 -6.56
N LEU A 577 -18.72 11.09 -5.72
CA LEU A 577 -18.33 12.42 -5.26
C LEU A 577 -17.11 12.90 -6.05
N ALA A 578 -17.28 13.97 -6.81
CA ALA A 578 -16.18 14.68 -7.46
C ALA A 578 -15.79 15.92 -6.63
N VAL A 579 -14.50 16.22 -6.62
CA VAL A 579 -13.93 17.44 -6.02
C VAL A 579 -13.16 18.17 -7.11
N LEU A 580 -13.34 19.49 -7.24
CA LEU A 580 -12.61 20.30 -8.22
C LEU A 580 -11.09 20.11 -8.05
N GLY A 581 -10.41 19.75 -9.13
CA GLY A 581 -8.98 19.44 -9.17
C GLY A 581 -8.59 18.05 -8.65
N GLY A 582 -9.54 17.23 -8.22
CA GLY A 582 -9.31 15.84 -7.81
C GLY A 582 -8.48 15.69 -6.52
N PHE A 583 -7.72 14.59 -6.45
CA PHE A 583 -6.90 14.16 -5.32
C PHE A 583 -5.41 14.09 -5.72
N PRO A 584 -4.67 15.21 -5.69
CA PRO A 584 -3.31 15.31 -6.22
C PRO A 584 -2.27 14.41 -5.54
N ALA A 585 -2.50 13.99 -4.29
CA ALA A 585 -1.59 13.11 -3.55
C ALA A 585 -1.76 11.62 -3.86
N ILE A 586 -2.67 11.24 -4.76
CA ILE A 586 -2.87 9.84 -5.17
C ILE A 586 -1.93 9.50 -6.32
N ALA A 587 -1.07 8.50 -6.08
CA ALA A 587 -0.11 8.05 -7.07
C ALA A 587 -0.81 7.35 -8.26
N PRO A 588 -0.43 7.64 -9.52
CA PRO A 588 -0.91 6.88 -10.65
C PRO A 588 -0.25 5.50 -10.69
N TYR A 589 -1.02 4.50 -11.10
CA TYR A 589 -0.57 3.15 -11.41
C TYR A 589 -1.07 2.78 -12.81
N PHE A 590 -0.15 2.50 -13.74
CA PHE A 590 -0.46 2.33 -15.18
C PHE A 590 -1.27 3.51 -15.75
N GLY A 591 -0.89 4.74 -15.39
CA GLY A 591 -1.52 5.96 -15.89
C GLY A 591 -2.84 6.35 -15.23
N SER A 592 -3.33 5.58 -14.26
CA SER A 592 -4.61 5.81 -13.59
C SER A 592 -4.52 5.75 -12.06
N ARG A 593 -5.39 6.52 -11.40
CA ARG A 593 -5.54 6.61 -9.94
C ARG A 593 -6.64 5.71 -9.40
N SER A 594 -7.27 4.89 -10.24
CA SER A 594 -8.33 3.96 -9.84
C SER A 594 -7.85 2.90 -8.85
N THR A 595 -8.74 2.49 -7.95
CA THR A 595 -8.47 1.45 -6.94
C THR A 595 -9.03 0.11 -7.38
N SER A 596 -8.26 -0.97 -7.19
CA SER A 596 -8.73 -2.36 -7.26
C SER A 596 -8.42 -3.06 -5.94
N PRO A 597 -9.32 -2.97 -4.94
CA PRO A 597 -9.03 -3.42 -3.58
C PRO A 597 -8.74 -4.91 -3.43
N LEU A 598 -9.34 -5.75 -4.28
CA LEU A 598 -9.08 -7.19 -4.29
C LEU A 598 -7.59 -7.52 -4.43
N LEU A 599 -6.86 -6.70 -5.18
CA LEU A 599 -5.44 -6.92 -5.50
C LEU A 599 -4.52 -5.91 -4.79
N GLY A 600 -5.07 -5.03 -3.95
CA GLY A 600 -4.29 -4.01 -3.25
C GLY A 600 -3.67 -2.95 -4.16
N ILE A 601 -4.25 -2.67 -5.35
CA ILE A 601 -3.61 -1.83 -6.38
C ILE A 601 -4.31 -0.47 -6.57
N GLY A 602 -3.50 0.58 -6.79
CA GLY A 602 -3.95 1.93 -7.15
C GLY A 602 -4.69 2.65 -6.03
N GLY A 603 -5.32 3.79 -6.32
CA GLY A 603 -6.08 4.56 -5.34
C GLY A 603 -5.31 4.93 -4.08
N TYR A 604 -6.01 5.03 -2.95
CA TYR A 604 -5.41 5.29 -1.65
C TYR A 604 -4.86 3.98 -1.06
N GLN A 605 -3.57 3.75 -1.24
CA GLN A 605 -2.85 2.57 -0.74
C GLN A 605 -3.46 1.21 -1.16
N GLY A 606 -4.14 1.16 -2.30
CA GLY A 606 -4.72 -0.07 -2.82
C GLY A 606 -6.02 -0.53 -2.15
N ARG A 607 -6.64 0.26 -1.26
CA ARG A 607 -7.78 -0.16 -0.45
C ARG A 607 -8.94 0.84 -0.50
N SER A 608 -10.09 0.43 0.06
CA SER A 608 -11.16 1.37 0.41
C SER A 608 -10.69 2.36 1.48
N LEU A 609 -11.37 3.50 1.56
CA LEU A 609 -11.12 4.50 2.60
C LEU A 609 -11.35 3.90 4.00
N ALA A 610 -10.65 4.46 4.98
CA ALA A 610 -10.74 4.16 6.40
C ALA A 610 -10.86 5.46 7.21
N PRO A 611 -11.41 5.43 8.44
CA PRO A 611 -11.40 6.60 9.31
C PRO A 611 -9.97 7.08 9.52
N GLY A 612 -9.72 8.39 9.44
CA GLY A 612 -8.37 8.95 9.62
C GLY A 612 -7.53 9.07 8.36
N ASP A 613 -8.01 8.53 7.24
CA ASP A 613 -7.46 8.89 5.94
C ASP A 613 -7.60 10.40 5.69
N MET A 614 -6.57 10.98 5.08
CA MET A 614 -6.51 12.39 4.74
C MET A 614 -6.32 12.53 3.23
N LEU A 615 -7.37 12.97 2.54
CA LEU A 615 -7.34 13.15 1.10
C LEU A 615 -6.92 14.58 0.77
N ALA A 616 -5.69 14.78 0.31
CA ALA A 616 -5.25 16.07 -0.19
C ALA A 616 -6.14 16.53 -1.35
N ILE A 617 -6.51 17.81 -1.37
CA ILE A 617 -7.33 18.42 -2.42
C ILE A 617 -6.61 19.62 -3.03
N THR A 618 -7.04 20.05 -4.20
CA THR A 618 -6.50 21.26 -4.82
C THR A 618 -6.83 22.49 -3.97
N LYS A 619 -5.82 23.31 -3.67
CA LYS A 619 -6.02 24.57 -2.96
C LYS A 619 -6.85 25.51 -3.82
N LEU A 620 -8.01 25.91 -3.33
CA LEU A 620 -8.81 26.99 -3.89
C LEU A 620 -8.50 28.28 -3.14
N ASP A 621 -7.97 29.28 -3.84
CA ASP A 621 -7.97 30.66 -3.33
C ASP A 621 -9.42 31.15 -3.28
N ALA A 622 -9.73 32.14 -2.43
CA ALA A 622 -11.09 32.62 -2.16
C ALA A 622 -11.90 32.78 -3.46
N VAL A 623 -12.70 31.76 -3.79
CA VAL A 623 -13.43 31.68 -5.05
C VAL A 623 -14.53 32.73 -4.99
N GLU A 624 -14.59 33.63 -5.98
CA GLU A 624 -15.87 34.25 -6.33
C GLU A 624 -16.75 33.09 -6.79
N ALA A 625 -17.60 32.59 -5.89
CA ALA A 625 -18.44 31.42 -6.15
C ALA A 625 -19.13 31.58 -7.51
N GLU A 626 -18.77 30.72 -8.47
CA GLU A 626 -19.49 30.66 -9.73
C GLU A 626 -20.94 30.26 -9.44
N PRO A 627 -21.89 30.58 -10.33
CA PRO A 627 -23.29 30.23 -10.12
C PRO A 627 -23.46 28.75 -9.81
N GLU A 628 -24.37 28.44 -8.89
CA GLU A 628 -24.80 27.07 -8.65
C GLU A 628 -25.40 26.50 -9.95
N ILE A 629 -24.91 25.34 -10.39
CA ILE A 629 -25.40 24.62 -11.55
C ILE A 629 -25.95 23.28 -11.05
N SER A 630 -27.24 23.04 -11.31
CA SER A 630 -27.91 21.79 -10.99
C SER A 630 -28.48 21.17 -12.26
N LEU A 631 -28.21 19.89 -12.49
CA LEU A 631 -28.79 19.18 -13.63
C LEU A 631 -30.27 18.88 -13.33
N PRO A 632 -31.21 19.23 -14.23
CA PRO A 632 -32.63 19.00 -13.98
C PRO A 632 -32.97 17.51 -13.97
N THR A 633 -33.99 17.14 -13.18
CA THR A 633 -34.36 15.74 -12.90
C THR A 633 -34.69 14.89 -14.12
N HIS A 634 -35.19 15.49 -15.20
CA HIS A 634 -35.49 14.77 -16.45
C HIS A 634 -34.23 14.33 -17.22
N LEU A 635 -33.05 14.87 -16.87
CA LEU A 635 -31.75 14.46 -17.37
C LEU A 635 -31.02 13.51 -16.41
N HIS A 636 -31.64 13.13 -15.29
CA HIS A 636 -31.08 12.13 -14.38
C HIS A 636 -31.35 10.72 -14.92
N PRO A 637 -30.42 9.77 -14.73
CA PRO A 637 -30.72 8.36 -14.94
C PRO A 637 -31.85 7.89 -14.02
N ILE A 638 -32.64 6.92 -14.50
CA ILE A 638 -33.69 6.29 -13.70
C ILE A 638 -33.10 5.10 -12.95
N TYR A 639 -33.17 5.14 -11.61
CA TYR A 639 -32.68 4.08 -10.74
C TYR A 639 -33.83 3.17 -10.29
N SER A 640 -33.74 1.88 -10.62
CA SER A 640 -34.74 0.86 -10.32
C SER A 640 -34.12 -0.32 -9.56
N ASN A 641 -34.95 -1.28 -9.16
CA ASN A 641 -34.55 -2.62 -8.70
C ASN A 641 -34.76 -3.70 -9.77
N HIS A 642 -35.21 -3.29 -10.95
CA HIS A 642 -35.36 -4.11 -12.15
C HIS A 642 -34.67 -3.42 -13.31
N TRP A 643 -33.62 -4.04 -13.84
CA TRP A 643 -32.75 -3.44 -14.85
C TRP A 643 -32.86 -4.15 -16.19
N GLU A 644 -33.18 -3.39 -17.23
CA GLU A 644 -33.02 -3.83 -18.60
C GLU A 644 -31.63 -3.44 -19.10
N ILE A 645 -30.79 -4.43 -19.44
CA ILE A 645 -29.40 -4.20 -19.81
C ILE A 645 -29.19 -4.62 -21.27
N ASP A 646 -28.74 -3.67 -22.10
CA ASP A 646 -28.46 -3.95 -23.52
C ASP A 646 -27.16 -4.77 -23.64
N ALA A 647 -27.24 -5.89 -24.34
CA ALA A 647 -26.12 -6.81 -24.52
C ALA A 647 -26.10 -7.42 -25.92
N MET A 648 -24.89 -7.71 -26.40
CA MET A 648 -24.64 -8.38 -27.67
C MET A 648 -24.32 -9.85 -27.43
N VAL A 649 -24.59 -10.67 -28.44
CA VAL A 649 -24.22 -12.09 -28.44
C VAL A 649 -22.71 -12.32 -28.39
N GLY A 650 -22.34 -13.50 -27.89
CA GLY A 650 -20.99 -14.02 -27.93
C GLY A 650 -20.11 -13.63 -26.74
N PRO A 651 -18.88 -14.17 -26.70
CA PRO A 651 -18.22 -14.92 -27.78
C PRO A 651 -18.67 -16.38 -28.00
N TYR A 652 -19.26 -17.04 -27.00
CA TYR A 652 -19.57 -18.47 -27.02
C TYR A 652 -21.02 -18.77 -26.63
N ASP A 653 -21.93 -18.66 -27.59
CA ASP A 653 -23.34 -19.07 -27.48
C ASP A 653 -23.65 -20.24 -28.45
N GLU A 654 -23.79 -19.97 -29.76
CA GLU A 654 -24.07 -20.95 -30.80
C GLU A 654 -22.98 -22.04 -30.82
N GLY A 655 -23.41 -23.30 -30.77
CA GLY A 655 -22.51 -24.47 -30.72
C GLY A 655 -22.02 -24.86 -29.32
N TYR A 656 -22.27 -24.03 -28.31
CA TYR A 656 -21.92 -24.30 -26.90
C TYR A 656 -23.15 -24.47 -26.01
N ILE A 657 -24.20 -23.68 -26.29
CA ILE A 657 -25.51 -23.73 -25.64
C ILE A 657 -26.55 -24.14 -26.69
N VAL A 658 -27.53 -24.95 -26.29
CA VAL A 658 -28.64 -25.31 -27.20
C VAL A 658 -29.45 -24.06 -27.56
N SER A 659 -29.92 -23.96 -28.80
CA SER A 659 -30.52 -22.72 -29.33
C SER A 659 -31.69 -22.19 -28.49
N GLU A 660 -32.55 -23.05 -27.96
CA GLU A 660 -33.67 -22.61 -27.11
C GLU A 660 -33.20 -21.96 -25.81
N ASP A 661 -32.04 -22.40 -25.30
CA ASP A 661 -31.50 -21.92 -24.03
C ASP A 661 -30.61 -20.67 -24.24
N ILE A 662 -30.21 -20.36 -25.48
CA ILE A 662 -29.69 -19.03 -25.83
C ILE A 662 -30.81 -17.99 -25.68
N ASP A 663 -32.00 -18.28 -26.20
CA ASP A 663 -33.16 -17.39 -26.06
C ASP A 663 -33.61 -17.28 -24.60
N MET A 664 -33.50 -18.36 -23.82
CA MET A 664 -33.72 -18.34 -22.37
C MET A 664 -32.91 -17.24 -21.68
N ILE A 665 -31.66 -17.00 -22.06
CA ILE A 665 -30.80 -16.00 -21.41
C ILE A 665 -31.44 -14.61 -21.46
N TYR A 666 -32.03 -14.26 -22.59
CA TYR A 666 -32.68 -12.95 -22.82
C TYR A 666 -34.13 -12.89 -22.33
N ASN A 667 -34.83 -14.04 -22.29
CA ASN A 667 -36.20 -14.12 -21.80
C ASN A 667 -36.31 -14.27 -20.27
N THR A 668 -35.19 -14.54 -19.60
CA THR A 668 -35.13 -14.73 -18.15
C THR A 668 -35.00 -13.39 -17.42
N VAL A 669 -35.81 -13.22 -16.38
CA VAL A 669 -35.56 -12.24 -15.33
C VAL A 669 -34.64 -12.88 -14.29
N TRP A 670 -33.37 -12.50 -14.32
CA TRP A 670 -32.33 -13.01 -13.44
C TRP A 670 -32.35 -12.27 -12.10
N ASN A 671 -32.01 -12.95 -11.01
CA ASN A 671 -31.83 -12.31 -9.71
C ASN A 671 -30.35 -12.08 -9.42
N VAL A 672 -29.99 -10.93 -8.89
CA VAL A 672 -28.62 -10.63 -8.45
C VAL A 672 -28.38 -11.27 -7.09
N SER A 673 -27.35 -12.09 -7.00
CA SER A 673 -26.95 -12.79 -5.78
C SER A 673 -26.36 -11.84 -4.73
N HIS A 674 -26.33 -12.27 -3.47
CA HIS A 674 -25.57 -11.60 -2.41
C HIS A 674 -24.06 -11.59 -2.68
N ASN A 675 -23.56 -12.52 -3.50
CA ASN A 675 -22.16 -12.56 -3.95
C ASN A 675 -21.94 -11.67 -5.18
N ALA A 676 -22.20 -10.38 -5.04
CA ALA A 676 -22.01 -9.36 -6.07
C ALA A 676 -20.97 -8.33 -5.63
N THR A 677 -19.88 -8.22 -6.41
CA THR A 677 -18.75 -7.34 -6.14
C THR A 677 -18.24 -6.69 -7.43
N ARG A 678 -17.26 -5.79 -7.33
CA ARG A 678 -16.57 -5.21 -8.50
C ARG A 678 -15.80 -6.26 -9.33
N GLY A 679 -15.42 -7.39 -8.73
CA GLY A 679 -14.72 -8.48 -9.42
C GLY A 679 -15.65 -9.53 -10.07
N GLY A 680 -16.94 -9.51 -9.74
CA GLY A 680 -17.91 -10.48 -10.24
C GLY A 680 -19.30 -10.26 -9.65
N ILE A 681 -20.33 -10.20 -10.50
CA ILE A 681 -21.75 -10.08 -10.10
C ILE A 681 -22.43 -11.41 -10.43
N ARG A 682 -22.60 -12.26 -9.42
CA ARG A 682 -23.23 -13.57 -9.60
C ARG A 682 -24.74 -13.44 -9.78
N LEU A 683 -25.30 -14.21 -10.72
CA LEU A 683 -26.74 -14.26 -10.98
C LEU A 683 -27.33 -15.58 -10.50
N VAL A 684 -28.63 -15.53 -10.16
CA VAL A 684 -29.45 -16.70 -9.83
C VAL A 684 -30.56 -16.81 -10.86
N GLY A 685 -30.63 -17.95 -11.52
CA GLY A 685 -31.59 -18.27 -12.56
C GLY A 685 -31.38 -19.69 -13.12
N PRO A 686 -32.06 -20.03 -14.22
CA PRO A 686 -31.94 -21.34 -14.86
C PRO A 686 -30.54 -21.57 -15.46
N THR A 687 -30.06 -22.80 -15.36
CA THR A 687 -28.84 -23.26 -16.04
C THR A 687 -29.17 -23.66 -17.48
N PRO A 688 -28.38 -23.27 -18.48
CA PRO A 688 -28.58 -23.68 -19.86
C PRO A 688 -28.22 -25.16 -20.03
N ARG A 689 -28.90 -25.82 -20.97
CA ARG A 689 -28.47 -27.10 -21.49
C ARG A 689 -27.31 -26.87 -22.46
N TRP A 690 -26.25 -27.64 -22.22
CA TRP A 690 -25.04 -27.59 -23.02
C TRP A 690 -25.22 -28.32 -24.35
N ALA A 691 -24.72 -27.74 -25.44
CA ALA A 691 -24.75 -28.35 -26.78
C ALA A 691 -23.62 -29.38 -27.01
N ARG A 692 -22.76 -29.57 -26.01
CA ARG A 692 -21.60 -30.48 -26.02
C ARG A 692 -21.53 -31.27 -24.72
N GLU A 693 -20.87 -32.42 -24.78
CA GLU A 693 -20.78 -33.35 -23.64
C GLU A 693 -19.70 -32.97 -22.62
N ASP A 694 -18.62 -32.31 -23.08
CA ASP A 694 -17.51 -31.83 -22.25
C ASP A 694 -16.77 -30.64 -22.92
N GLY A 695 -15.73 -30.12 -22.26
CA GLY A 695 -14.89 -29.02 -22.74
C GLY A 695 -13.57 -29.44 -23.38
N GLY A 696 -13.38 -30.74 -23.66
CA GLY A 696 -12.14 -31.28 -24.23
C GLY A 696 -10.90 -30.97 -23.37
N GLU A 697 -9.85 -30.45 -23.99
CA GLU A 697 -8.59 -30.11 -23.30
C GLU A 697 -8.70 -28.91 -22.34
N GLY A 698 -9.78 -28.12 -22.42
CA GLY A 698 -10.07 -27.04 -21.48
C GLY A 698 -10.62 -27.53 -20.14
N GLY A 699 -11.14 -28.76 -20.08
CA GLY A 699 -11.69 -29.37 -18.87
C GLY A 699 -12.94 -30.21 -19.12
N GLN A 700 -13.36 -30.96 -18.11
CA GLN A 700 -14.43 -31.95 -18.23
C GLN A 700 -15.84 -31.35 -18.19
N HIS A 701 -16.02 -30.11 -17.71
CA HIS A 701 -17.33 -29.47 -17.72
C HIS A 701 -17.64 -28.92 -19.12
N PRO A 702 -18.87 -29.05 -19.64
CA PRO A 702 -19.26 -28.48 -20.95
C PRO A 702 -19.17 -26.97 -21.07
N SER A 703 -18.92 -26.23 -19.98
CA SER A 703 -18.63 -24.80 -20.05
C SER A 703 -17.13 -24.48 -20.13
N ASN A 704 -16.26 -25.49 -20.02
CA ASN A 704 -14.81 -25.30 -20.09
C ASN A 704 -14.34 -25.08 -21.53
N VAL A 705 -13.44 -24.13 -21.70
CA VAL A 705 -12.70 -23.90 -22.93
C VAL A 705 -11.23 -23.72 -22.59
N ILE A 706 -10.37 -23.81 -23.59
CA ILE A 706 -8.99 -23.35 -23.46
C ILE A 706 -9.03 -21.87 -23.09
N GLU A 707 -8.12 -21.45 -22.23
CA GLU A 707 -8.06 -20.08 -21.73
C GLU A 707 -8.04 -19.05 -22.87
N TYR A 708 -8.92 -18.06 -22.76
CA TYR A 708 -9.03 -16.90 -23.66
C TYR A 708 -9.22 -15.62 -22.86
N GLY A 709 -8.97 -14.46 -23.49
CA GLY A 709 -9.20 -13.17 -22.87
C GLY A 709 -10.69 -12.89 -22.66
N TYR A 710 -11.09 -12.45 -21.47
CA TYR A 710 -12.48 -12.14 -21.15
C TYR A 710 -12.85 -10.70 -21.54
N PRO A 711 -13.94 -10.50 -22.32
CA PRO A 711 -14.54 -9.19 -22.49
C PRO A 711 -15.12 -8.66 -21.18
N THR A 712 -14.89 -7.38 -20.87
CA THR A 712 -15.54 -6.74 -19.72
C THR A 712 -17.05 -6.62 -19.96
N GLY A 713 -17.85 -6.88 -18.93
CA GLY A 713 -19.31 -6.90 -19.00
C GLY A 713 -19.90 -8.23 -19.51
N THR A 714 -19.07 -9.26 -19.69
CA THR A 714 -19.54 -10.57 -20.17
C THR A 714 -20.29 -11.36 -19.09
N LEU A 715 -21.31 -12.12 -19.50
CA LEU A 715 -21.94 -13.19 -18.72
C LEU A 715 -21.14 -14.49 -18.89
N ASN A 716 -20.29 -14.77 -17.90
CA ASN A 716 -19.44 -15.95 -17.85
C ASN A 716 -20.12 -17.12 -17.13
N TRP A 717 -19.89 -18.34 -17.61
CA TRP A 717 -20.44 -19.58 -17.04
C TRP A 717 -19.37 -20.40 -16.31
N THR A 718 -19.14 -20.06 -15.04
CA THR A 718 -18.22 -20.81 -14.16
C THR A 718 -18.87 -22.14 -13.75
N GLY A 719 -18.72 -23.16 -14.59
CA GLY A 719 -19.57 -24.35 -14.53
C GLY A 719 -21.00 -24.01 -14.95
N ASP A 720 -21.97 -24.42 -14.13
CA ASP A 720 -23.40 -24.13 -14.31
C ASP A 720 -23.86 -22.82 -13.66
N SER A 721 -22.93 -22.06 -13.06
CA SER A 721 -23.21 -20.81 -12.36
C SER A 721 -22.90 -19.58 -13.24
N PRO A 722 -23.88 -18.70 -13.50
CA PRO A 722 -23.67 -17.47 -14.26
C PRO A 722 -23.08 -16.33 -13.40
N CYS A 723 -22.11 -15.59 -13.95
CA CYS A 723 -21.49 -14.43 -13.32
C CYS A 723 -21.17 -13.34 -14.35
N ILE A 724 -21.56 -12.09 -14.09
CA ILE A 724 -21.14 -10.95 -14.89
C ILE A 724 -19.76 -10.51 -14.44
N PHE A 725 -18.83 -10.28 -15.37
CA PHE A 725 -17.47 -9.82 -15.09
C PHE A 725 -17.33 -8.30 -15.27
N PRO A 726 -17.22 -7.50 -14.18
CA PRO A 726 -17.12 -6.06 -14.25
C PRO A 726 -15.65 -5.61 -14.37
N VAL A 727 -15.37 -4.36 -14.02
CA VAL A 727 -14.07 -3.69 -14.23
C VAL A 727 -12.90 -4.23 -13.40
N ASP A 728 -13.15 -4.93 -12.29
CA ASP A 728 -12.11 -5.60 -11.47
C ASP A 728 -12.09 -7.13 -11.66
N ALA A 729 -12.78 -7.64 -12.69
CA ALA A 729 -12.77 -9.06 -13.03
C ALA A 729 -11.40 -9.51 -13.59
N PRO A 730 -11.10 -10.82 -13.58
CA PRO A 730 -9.90 -11.34 -14.24
C PRO A 730 -9.94 -11.07 -15.74
N ASP A 731 -8.78 -10.86 -16.35
CA ASP A 731 -8.68 -10.50 -17.77
C ASP A 731 -8.72 -11.70 -18.74
N LEU A 732 -8.59 -12.92 -18.24
CA LEU A 732 -8.67 -14.16 -19.02
C LEU A 732 -9.18 -15.34 -18.17
N GLY A 733 -9.54 -16.44 -18.81
CA GLY A 733 -9.78 -17.72 -18.15
C GLY A 733 -10.42 -18.76 -19.07
N GLY A 734 -10.73 -19.93 -18.49
CA GLY A 734 -11.13 -21.14 -19.25
C GLY A 734 -12.63 -21.48 -19.19
N PHE A 735 -13.52 -20.50 -19.10
CA PHE A 735 -14.98 -20.71 -19.10
C PHE A 735 -15.67 -19.90 -20.18
N ILE A 736 -16.69 -20.47 -20.83
CA ILE A 736 -17.41 -19.77 -21.88
C ILE A 736 -18.13 -18.51 -21.37
N SER A 737 -18.31 -17.58 -22.29
CA SER A 737 -19.03 -16.32 -22.11
C SER A 737 -20.12 -16.23 -23.16
N SER A 738 -21.39 -16.12 -22.77
CA SER A 738 -22.52 -16.27 -23.72
C SER A 738 -23.06 -14.95 -24.26
N THR A 739 -22.94 -13.86 -23.52
CA THR A 739 -23.42 -12.53 -23.92
C THR A 739 -22.55 -11.47 -23.28
N THR A 740 -22.37 -10.32 -23.94
CA THR A 740 -21.54 -9.21 -23.44
C THR A 740 -22.32 -7.90 -23.41
N ILE A 741 -22.34 -7.23 -22.26
CA ILE A 741 -22.99 -5.93 -22.07
C ILE A 741 -22.31 -4.87 -22.94
N VAL A 742 -23.09 -4.02 -23.60
CA VAL A 742 -22.54 -2.95 -24.44
C VAL A 742 -22.05 -1.77 -23.59
N LYS A 743 -21.05 -1.03 -24.06
CA LYS A 743 -20.44 0.09 -23.33
C LYS A 743 -21.47 1.09 -22.80
N ALA A 744 -22.45 1.44 -23.64
CA ALA A 744 -23.52 2.38 -23.30
C ALA A 744 -24.46 1.90 -22.17
N SER A 745 -24.43 0.61 -21.83
CA SER A 745 -25.21 0.01 -20.74
C SER A 745 -24.39 -0.32 -19.49
N LEU A 746 -23.07 -0.12 -19.50
CA LEU A 746 -22.23 -0.39 -18.32
C LEU A 746 -22.67 0.37 -17.08
N TRP A 747 -23.21 1.58 -17.23
CA TRP A 747 -23.73 2.34 -16.10
C TRP A 747 -24.90 1.67 -15.39
N ARG A 748 -25.76 0.93 -16.11
CA ARG A 748 -26.85 0.15 -15.53
C ARG A 748 -26.30 -1.05 -14.75
N MET A 749 -25.33 -1.75 -15.33
CA MET A 749 -24.60 -2.83 -14.63
C MET A 749 -23.94 -2.32 -13.35
N GLY A 750 -23.37 -1.12 -13.38
CA GLY A 750 -22.72 -0.48 -12.24
C GLY A 750 -23.64 -0.19 -11.06
N GLN A 751 -24.95 -0.19 -11.29
CA GLN A 751 -25.98 0.10 -10.30
C GLN A 751 -26.67 -1.15 -9.74
N LEU A 752 -26.28 -2.34 -10.20
CA LEU A 752 -26.78 -3.61 -9.67
C LEU A 752 -26.33 -3.82 -8.22
N LYS A 753 -27.27 -4.26 -7.39
CA LYS A 753 -27.02 -4.75 -6.02
C LYS A 753 -27.73 -6.08 -5.77
N SER A 754 -27.35 -6.75 -4.68
CA SER A 754 -28.03 -7.94 -4.19
C SER A 754 -29.53 -7.74 -4.09
N GLY A 755 -30.31 -8.70 -4.58
CA GLY A 755 -31.77 -8.65 -4.57
C GLY A 755 -32.41 -7.90 -5.74
N ASP A 756 -31.63 -7.17 -6.55
CA ASP A 756 -32.12 -6.63 -7.81
C ASP A 756 -32.45 -7.75 -8.80
N THR A 757 -33.30 -7.43 -9.77
CA THR A 757 -33.54 -8.27 -10.95
C THR A 757 -32.99 -7.62 -12.19
N ILE A 758 -32.54 -8.44 -13.14
CA ILE A 758 -32.07 -7.98 -14.45
C ILE A 758 -32.70 -8.79 -15.58
N GLN A 759 -32.91 -8.15 -16.72
CA GLN A 759 -33.24 -8.81 -17.97
C GLN A 759 -32.34 -8.26 -19.07
N TYR A 760 -31.73 -9.15 -19.85
CA TYR A 760 -30.91 -8.74 -20.98
C TYR A 760 -31.80 -8.37 -22.17
N ARG A 761 -31.47 -7.25 -22.83
CA ARG A 761 -32.03 -6.87 -24.13
C ARG A 761 -30.98 -7.10 -25.21
N ARG A 762 -31.29 -7.99 -26.14
CA ARG A 762 -30.38 -8.32 -27.24
C ARG A 762 -30.32 -7.17 -28.24
N VAL A 763 -29.10 -6.77 -28.62
CA VAL A 763 -28.87 -5.67 -29.58
C VAL A 763 -27.79 -6.03 -30.61
N SER A 764 -27.83 -5.37 -31.77
CA SER A 764 -26.79 -5.44 -32.80
C SER A 764 -25.62 -4.48 -32.52
N LEU A 765 -24.47 -4.71 -33.16
CA LEU A 765 -23.32 -3.79 -33.13
C LEU A 765 -23.71 -2.36 -33.55
N LYS A 766 -24.53 -2.22 -34.59
CA LYS A 766 -25.00 -0.92 -35.08
C LYS A 766 -25.77 -0.14 -34.01
N ASP A 767 -26.68 -0.81 -33.30
CA ASP A 767 -27.47 -0.18 -32.23
C ASP A 767 -26.60 0.13 -31.00
N ALA A 768 -25.65 -0.74 -30.66
CA ALA A 768 -24.69 -0.53 -29.58
C ALA A 768 -23.84 0.73 -29.83
N LEU A 769 -23.27 0.86 -31.03
CA LEU A 769 -22.48 2.02 -31.43
C LEU A 769 -23.32 3.31 -31.48
N ARG A 770 -24.58 3.24 -31.93
CA ARG A 770 -25.50 4.39 -31.88
C ARG A 770 -25.72 4.84 -30.43
N ALA A 771 -26.07 3.92 -29.53
CA ALA A 771 -26.30 4.23 -28.12
C ALA A 771 -25.05 4.82 -27.45
N ARG A 772 -23.86 4.34 -27.82
CA ARG A 772 -22.60 4.90 -27.35
C ARG A 772 -22.38 6.33 -27.84
N ALA A 773 -22.61 6.61 -29.12
CA ALA A 773 -22.50 7.96 -29.68
C ALA A 773 -23.51 8.94 -29.04
N GLU A 774 -24.72 8.48 -28.75
CA GLU A 774 -25.73 9.28 -28.02
C GLU A 774 -25.29 9.62 -26.58
N LEU A 775 -24.65 8.66 -25.89
CA LEU A 775 -24.08 8.87 -24.57
C LEU A 775 -22.90 9.87 -24.59
N GLU A 776 -21.98 9.75 -25.55
CA GLU A 776 -20.87 10.70 -25.74
C GLU A 776 -21.40 12.12 -26.02
N GLN A 777 -22.42 12.24 -26.88
CA GLN A 777 -23.07 13.51 -27.17
C GLN A 777 -23.77 14.14 -25.94
N PHE A 778 -24.38 13.30 -25.08
CA PHE A 778 -24.96 13.76 -23.81
C PHE A 778 -23.89 14.35 -22.89
N MET A 779 -22.76 13.67 -22.73
CA MET A 779 -21.64 14.17 -21.92
C MET A 779 -21.09 15.49 -22.45
N GLU A 780 -20.89 15.62 -23.76
CA GLU A 780 -20.49 16.87 -24.40
C GLU A 780 -21.50 18.00 -24.13
N SER A 781 -22.79 17.69 -24.16
CA SER A 781 -23.85 18.68 -23.92
C SER A 781 -23.86 19.16 -22.46
N VAL A 782 -23.64 18.25 -21.50
CA VAL A 782 -23.50 18.61 -20.07
C VAL A 782 -22.23 19.45 -19.86
N SER A 783 -21.13 19.14 -20.53
CA SER A 783 -19.90 19.93 -20.49
C SER A 783 -20.10 21.34 -21.08
N ALA A 784 -20.78 21.44 -22.23
CA ALA A 784 -21.12 22.71 -22.85
C ALA A 784 -22.06 23.55 -21.96
N LEU A 785 -22.99 22.92 -21.23
CA LEU A 785 -23.83 23.61 -20.24
C LEU A 785 -22.98 24.23 -19.13
N VAL A 786 -22.08 23.46 -18.52
CA VAL A 786 -21.20 23.96 -17.44
C VAL A 786 -20.27 25.05 -17.94
N ALA A 787 -19.82 24.98 -19.19
CA ALA A 787 -19.00 26.02 -19.83
C ALA A 787 -19.81 27.27 -20.27
N GLY A 788 -21.13 27.32 -20.02
CA GLY A 788 -22.00 28.43 -20.42
C GLY A 788 -22.23 28.54 -21.93
N GLN A 789 -22.00 27.47 -22.69
CA GLN A 789 -22.08 27.42 -24.14
C GLN A 789 -23.45 26.96 -24.67
N CYS A 790 -24.28 26.34 -23.83
CA CYS A 790 -25.64 25.95 -24.17
C CYS A 790 -26.61 26.08 -22.98
N ASN A 791 -27.92 25.97 -23.27
CA ASN A 791 -28.98 26.04 -22.26
C ASN A 791 -29.44 24.63 -21.84
N MET A 792 -29.89 24.48 -20.60
CA MET A 792 -30.36 23.19 -20.05
C MET A 792 -31.45 22.53 -20.91
N ASP A 793 -32.40 23.31 -21.43
CA ASP A 793 -33.52 22.82 -22.25
C ASP A 793 -33.10 22.24 -23.61
N SER A 794 -31.85 22.45 -24.03
CA SER A 794 -31.32 21.94 -25.30
C SER A 794 -30.73 20.52 -25.19
N ILE A 795 -30.51 20.03 -23.96
CA ILE A 795 -29.93 18.71 -23.72
C ILE A 795 -31.02 17.65 -23.88
N LYS A 796 -30.76 16.64 -24.73
CA LYS A 796 -31.67 15.51 -24.91
C LYS A 796 -31.44 14.45 -23.82
N PRO A 797 -32.50 13.95 -23.15
CA PRO A 797 -32.39 12.79 -22.29
C PRO A 797 -31.99 11.54 -23.08
N ILE A 798 -31.07 10.74 -22.54
CA ILE A 798 -30.63 9.46 -23.12
C ILE A 798 -31.35 8.24 -22.53
N PHE A 799 -32.32 8.48 -21.63
CA PHE A 799 -33.04 7.43 -20.89
C PHE A 799 -34.47 7.18 -21.42
N ALA A 800 -34.79 7.67 -22.62
CA ALA A 800 -36.10 7.50 -23.23
C ALA A 800 -36.35 6.04 -23.67
N SER A 801 -37.61 5.60 -23.56
CA SER A 801 -38.07 4.21 -23.64
C SER A 801 -38.25 3.64 -25.06
N THR A 802 -37.41 4.05 -26.02
CA THR A 802 -37.46 3.45 -27.36
C THR A 802 -36.61 2.19 -27.44
N LEU A 803 -37.24 1.06 -27.76
CA LEU A 803 -36.52 -0.19 -28.02
C LEU A 803 -35.57 -0.04 -29.22
N PRO A 804 -34.37 -0.63 -29.17
CA PRO A 804 -33.46 -0.64 -30.33
C PRO A 804 -34.08 -1.31 -31.57
N GLU A 805 -33.66 -0.88 -32.76
CA GLU A 805 -34.19 -1.38 -34.05
C GLU A 805 -33.96 -2.89 -34.21
N SER A 806 -32.76 -3.37 -33.88
CA SER A 806 -32.42 -4.79 -33.86
C SER A 806 -33.26 -5.55 -32.84
N THR A 807 -33.62 -4.91 -31.72
CA THR A 807 -34.43 -5.56 -30.69
C THR A 807 -35.84 -5.86 -31.19
N VAL A 808 -36.42 -4.95 -31.98
CA VAL A 808 -37.76 -5.10 -32.55
C VAL A 808 -37.75 -6.00 -33.78
N SER A 809 -36.75 -5.86 -34.66
CA SER A 809 -36.66 -6.61 -35.92
C SER A 809 -36.14 -8.03 -35.78
N GLY A 810 -35.47 -8.34 -34.67
CA GLY A 810 -34.80 -9.60 -34.43
C GLY A 810 -33.46 -9.78 -35.16
N ASN A 811 -32.89 -8.70 -35.70
CA ASN A 811 -31.63 -8.72 -36.44
C ASN A 811 -30.44 -8.28 -35.56
N TRP A 812 -30.09 -9.10 -34.57
CA TRP A 812 -29.07 -8.80 -33.55
C TRP A 812 -27.64 -9.22 -33.93
N GLY A 813 -27.45 -9.92 -35.05
CA GLY A 813 -26.16 -10.51 -35.43
C GLY A 813 -25.89 -11.87 -34.80
N LYS A 814 -24.65 -12.36 -34.97
CA LYS A 814 -24.18 -13.69 -34.52
C LYS A 814 -22.89 -13.55 -33.72
N ALA A 815 -22.63 -14.49 -32.80
CA ALA A 815 -21.35 -14.52 -32.11
C ALA A 815 -20.20 -14.91 -33.03
N LEU A 816 -20.37 -15.93 -33.89
CA LEU A 816 -19.42 -16.24 -34.96
C LEU A 816 -19.68 -15.31 -36.14
N ILE A 817 -18.80 -14.33 -36.36
CA ILE A 817 -19.00 -13.29 -37.38
C ILE A 817 -18.27 -13.64 -38.68
N TYR A 818 -17.07 -14.23 -38.57
CA TYR A 818 -16.25 -14.55 -39.73
C TYR A 818 -15.36 -15.76 -39.45
N GLU A 819 -15.18 -16.62 -40.46
CA GLU A 819 -14.27 -17.75 -40.44
C GLU A 819 -13.46 -17.73 -41.74
N THR A 820 -12.14 -17.86 -41.65
CA THR A 820 -11.29 -17.94 -42.84
C THR A 820 -11.32 -19.34 -43.43
N GLU A 821 -11.21 -19.45 -44.76
CA GLU A 821 -10.81 -20.71 -45.39
C GLU A 821 -9.47 -21.22 -44.79
N LEU A 822 -9.26 -22.54 -44.83
CA LEU A 822 -8.01 -23.15 -44.36
C LEU A 822 -6.81 -22.52 -45.07
N ILE A 823 -5.91 -21.89 -44.31
CA ILE A 823 -4.67 -21.33 -44.86
C ILE A 823 -3.62 -22.43 -45.10
N GLU A 824 -2.51 -22.09 -45.76
CA GLU A 824 -1.35 -22.99 -45.94
C GLU A 824 -0.89 -23.54 -44.58
N GLY A 825 -0.92 -24.87 -44.41
CA GLY A 825 -0.72 -25.55 -43.12
C GLY A 825 -1.99 -26.06 -42.43
N GLY A 826 -3.19 -25.83 -43.00
CA GLY A 826 -4.45 -26.44 -42.54
C GLY A 826 -5.06 -25.81 -41.29
N ILE A 827 -4.76 -24.53 -41.02
CA ILE A 827 -5.23 -23.81 -39.82
C ILE A 827 -6.33 -22.81 -40.23
N SER A 828 -7.47 -22.80 -39.55
CA SER A 828 -8.50 -21.76 -39.70
C SER A 828 -8.38 -20.69 -38.61
N MET A 829 -8.85 -19.48 -38.93
CA MET A 829 -9.10 -18.43 -37.95
C MET A 829 -10.61 -18.21 -37.80
N THR A 830 -11.04 -18.13 -36.56
CA THR A 830 -12.42 -17.83 -36.20
C THR A 830 -12.48 -16.49 -35.50
N PHE A 831 -13.40 -15.62 -35.93
CA PHE A 831 -13.62 -14.29 -35.37
C PHE A 831 -14.97 -14.24 -34.67
N ARG A 832 -14.92 -13.94 -33.37
CA ARG A 832 -16.10 -13.93 -32.49
C ARG A 832 -16.38 -12.55 -31.90
N GLN A 833 -17.65 -12.21 -31.84
CA GLN A 833 -18.17 -11.01 -31.19
C GLN A 833 -17.95 -11.08 -29.67
N GLY A 834 -17.46 -10.01 -29.05
CA GLY A 834 -17.36 -9.91 -27.59
C GLY A 834 -17.93 -8.59 -27.06
N GLY A 835 -19.09 -8.13 -27.54
CA GLY A 835 -19.58 -6.77 -27.25
C GLY A 835 -19.02 -5.72 -28.22
N ASP A 836 -19.35 -4.44 -28.02
CA ASP A 836 -19.02 -3.35 -28.95
C ASP A 836 -17.57 -2.85 -28.86
N GLU A 837 -16.80 -3.35 -27.90
CA GLU A 837 -15.39 -2.99 -27.69
C GLU A 837 -14.40 -4.16 -27.87
N PHE A 838 -14.89 -5.37 -28.14
CA PHE A 838 -14.02 -6.55 -28.18
C PHE A 838 -14.25 -7.44 -29.40
N LEU A 839 -13.13 -7.93 -29.94
CA LEU A 839 -13.08 -8.93 -30.99
C LEU A 839 -12.16 -10.07 -30.56
N LEU A 840 -12.69 -11.29 -30.49
CA LEU A 840 -11.92 -12.48 -30.16
C LEU A 840 -11.52 -13.21 -31.44
N VAL A 841 -10.23 -13.52 -31.57
CA VAL A 841 -9.67 -14.30 -32.67
C VAL A 841 -9.18 -15.62 -32.13
N GLU A 842 -9.60 -16.74 -32.72
CA GLU A 842 -9.17 -18.09 -32.32
C GLU A 842 -8.52 -18.83 -33.48
N PHE A 843 -7.52 -19.66 -33.19
CA PHE A 843 -6.85 -20.53 -34.14
C PHE A 843 -7.21 -22.00 -33.94
N GLY A 844 -7.54 -22.68 -35.04
CA GLY A 844 -7.73 -24.13 -35.09
C GLY A 844 -9.09 -24.61 -34.57
N ASP A 845 -9.12 -25.84 -34.07
CA ASP A 845 -10.35 -26.60 -33.75
C ASP A 845 -10.67 -26.69 -32.25
N GLY A 846 -10.11 -25.79 -31.44
CA GLY A 846 -10.32 -25.77 -29.99
C GLY A 846 -9.46 -26.76 -29.19
N LYS A 847 -8.41 -27.35 -29.79
CA LYS A 847 -7.38 -28.13 -29.09
C LYS A 847 -6.09 -27.34 -28.89
N PHE A 848 -5.42 -27.51 -27.76
CA PHE A 848 -4.22 -26.72 -27.46
C PHE A 848 -3.06 -27.14 -28.35
N ASN A 849 -2.35 -26.18 -28.94
CA ASN A 849 -1.17 -26.44 -29.76
C ASN A 849 -0.16 -25.31 -29.65
N LEU A 850 1.10 -25.62 -29.30
CA LEU A 850 2.16 -24.60 -29.24
C LEU A 850 2.41 -23.89 -30.57
N ASN A 851 2.12 -24.54 -31.71
CA ASN A 851 2.15 -23.87 -33.02
C ASN A 851 1.09 -22.79 -33.14
N HIS A 852 -0.12 -23.03 -32.60
CA HIS A 852 -1.17 -22.00 -32.54
C HIS A 852 -0.77 -20.88 -31.60
N ARG A 853 -0.20 -21.20 -30.42
CA ARG A 853 0.31 -20.18 -29.50
C ARG A 853 1.40 -19.31 -30.12
N CYS A 854 2.33 -19.93 -30.86
CA CYS A 854 3.40 -19.22 -31.58
C CYS A 854 2.81 -18.26 -32.62
N ARG A 855 1.77 -18.71 -33.32
CA ARG A 855 1.03 -17.92 -34.30
C ARG A 855 0.25 -16.77 -33.66
N VAL A 856 -0.38 -16.97 -32.50
CA VAL A 856 -0.99 -15.88 -31.70
C VAL A 856 0.03 -14.82 -31.34
N THR A 857 1.20 -15.20 -30.81
CA THR A 857 2.25 -14.25 -30.45
C THR A 857 2.79 -13.50 -31.66
N ALA A 858 2.99 -14.19 -32.78
CA ALA A 858 3.46 -13.57 -34.01
C ALA A 858 2.43 -12.58 -34.59
N LEU A 859 1.14 -12.95 -34.58
CA LEU A 859 0.06 -12.06 -35.00
C LEU A 859 -0.04 -10.83 -34.09
N ASP A 860 -0.01 -11.01 -32.78
CA ASP A 860 -0.04 -9.92 -31.80
C ASP A 860 1.13 -8.95 -31.99
N GLN A 861 2.34 -9.48 -32.21
CA GLN A 861 3.53 -8.68 -32.51
C GLN A 861 3.36 -7.87 -33.81
N ALA A 862 2.95 -8.52 -34.91
CA ALA A 862 2.71 -7.85 -36.18
C ALA A 862 1.59 -6.79 -36.09
N PHE A 863 0.57 -7.04 -35.27
CA PHE A 863 -0.51 -6.10 -35.01
C PHE A 863 -0.04 -4.88 -34.21
N LYS A 864 0.78 -5.08 -33.17
CA LYS A 864 1.40 -3.99 -32.39
C LYS A 864 2.35 -3.14 -33.23
N GLU A 865 3.12 -3.75 -34.13
CA GLU A 865 3.98 -3.02 -35.08
C GLU A 865 3.16 -2.16 -36.05
N SER A 866 2.05 -2.71 -36.56
CA SER A 866 1.12 -1.97 -37.42
C SER A 866 0.46 -0.81 -36.67
N GLN A 867 0.04 -1.05 -35.42
CA GLN A 867 -0.49 -0.01 -34.53
C GLN A 867 0.55 1.09 -34.33
N ALA A 868 1.80 0.76 -33.98
CA ALA A 868 2.85 1.76 -33.76
C ALA A 868 3.07 2.69 -34.98
N CYS A 869 2.88 2.17 -36.19
CA CYS A 869 3.07 2.91 -37.44
C CYS A 869 1.85 3.71 -37.91
N ASP A 870 0.66 3.51 -37.33
CA ASP A 870 -0.60 4.11 -37.78
C ASP A 870 -1.29 4.88 -36.64
N GLU A 871 -1.48 6.20 -36.80
CA GLU A 871 -2.14 7.05 -35.80
C GLU A 871 -3.61 6.70 -35.54
N GLY A 872 -4.33 6.29 -36.59
CA GLY A 872 -5.72 5.87 -36.48
C GLY A 872 -5.84 4.61 -35.62
N LEU A 873 -4.96 3.63 -35.84
CA LEU A 873 -4.91 2.42 -35.00
C LEU A 873 -4.47 2.73 -33.56
N ARG A 874 -3.49 3.62 -33.36
CA ARG A 874 -3.09 4.07 -32.01
C ARG A 874 -4.24 4.70 -31.23
N GLY A 875 -5.09 5.49 -31.88
CA GLY A 875 -6.23 6.14 -31.25
C GLY A 875 -7.45 5.23 -31.01
N ALA A 876 -7.50 4.06 -31.66
CA ALA A 876 -8.65 3.16 -31.64
C ALA A 876 -8.39 1.81 -30.93
N ILE A 877 -7.15 1.38 -30.73
CA ILE A 877 -6.83 0.12 -30.03
C ILE A 877 -6.31 0.40 -28.63
N TYR A 878 -6.94 -0.20 -27.61
CA TYR A 878 -6.54 -0.01 -26.22
C TYR A 878 -5.50 -1.04 -25.77
N LYS A 879 -5.77 -2.33 -26.01
CA LYS A 879 -4.85 -3.43 -25.67
C LYS A 879 -5.20 -4.72 -26.41
N THR A 880 -4.27 -5.66 -26.35
CA THR A 880 -4.46 -7.05 -26.77
C THR A 880 -4.15 -8.02 -25.63
N THR A 881 -4.87 -9.14 -25.61
CA THR A 881 -4.66 -10.22 -24.64
C THR A 881 -4.47 -11.53 -25.40
N GLY A 882 -3.23 -11.98 -25.52
CA GLY A 882 -2.89 -13.27 -26.13
C GLY A 882 -2.98 -14.39 -25.09
N CYS A 883 -3.77 -15.42 -25.37
CA CYS A 883 -4.00 -16.56 -24.47
C CYS A 883 -4.07 -17.85 -25.28
N CYS A 884 -3.19 -18.81 -25.00
CA CYS A 884 -3.21 -20.11 -25.65
C CYS A 884 -3.35 -20.01 -27.19
N ASN A 885 -4.52 -20.37 -27.73
CA ASN A 885 -4.79 -20.33 -29.17
C ASN A 885 -5.59 -19.09 -29.61
N SER A 886 -5.73 -18.09 -28.76
CA SER A 886 -6.62 -16.95 -28.97
C SER A 886 -5.93 -15.60 -28.75
N LEU A 887 -6.46 -14.58 -29.42
CA LEU A 887 -6.09 -13.18 -29.24
C LEU A 887 -7.37 -12.36 -29.06
N LEU A 888 -7.56 -11.76 -27.89
CA LEU A 888 -8.60 -10.78 -27.66
C LEU A 888 -8.06 -9.38 -28.01
N ILE A 889 -8.84 -8.61 -28.77
CA ILE A 889 -8.53 -7.22 -29.12
C ILE A 889 -9.55 -6.32 -28.46
N HIS A 890 -9.08 -5.36 -27.66
CA HIS A 890 -9.88 -4.30 -27.06
C HIS A 890 -9.74 -3.03 -27.89
N TYR A 891 -10.85 -2.56 -28.47
CA TYR A 891 -10.85 -1.44 -29.42
C TYR A 891 -12.07 -0.52 -29.27
N ASP A 892 -11.94 0.67 -29.85
CA ASP A 892 -12.98 1.67 -29.96
C ASP A 892 -13.74 1.50 -31.27
N GLY A 893 -14.90 0.85 -31.21
CA GLY A 893 -15.76 0.61 -32.38
C GLY A 893 -16.33 1.86 -33.05
N LEU A 894 -16.27 3.04 -32.40
CA LEU A 894 -16.62 4.31 -33.05
C LEU A 894 -15.50 4.87 -33.94
N LYS A 895 -14.24 4.47 -33.67
CA LYS A 895 -13.06 4.95 -34.40
C LYS A 895 -12.56 3.95 -35.44
N LEU A 896 -12.72 2.66 -35.19
CA LEU A 896 -12.31 1.58 -36.10
C LEU A 896 -13.46 0.60 -36.32
N SER A 897 -13.88 0.42 -37.58
CA SER A 897 -14.92 -0.55 -37.89
C SER A 897 -14.43 -1.99 -37.72
N GLN A 898 -15.33 -2.87 -37.29
CA GLN A 898 -15.05 -4.29 -37.10
C GLN A 898 -14.56 -4.96 -38.39
N ASP A 899 -15.16 -4.64 -39.54
CA ASP A 899 -14.73 -5.18 -40.84
C ASP A 899 -13.30 -4.79 -41.19
N ASN A 900 -12.90 -3.54 -40.94
CA ASN A 900 -11.54 -3.10 -41.19
C ASN A 900 -10.54 -3.79 -40.26
N LEU A 901 -10.92 -3.98 -38.98
CA LEU A 901 -10.11 -4.72 -38.02
C LEU A 901 -9.93 -6.19 -38.44
N ILE A 902 -11.00 -6.88 -38.83
CA ILE A 902 -10.95 -8.26 -39.33
C ILE A 902 -10.04 -8.34 -40.56
N ASN A 903 -10.25 -7.46 -41.55
CA ASN A 903 -9.44 -7.45 -42.77
C ASN A 903 -7.95 -7.22 -42.48
N LEU A 904 -7.64 -6.32 -41.56
CA LEU A 904 -6.26 -6.09 -41.12
C LEU A 904 -5.65 -7.35 -40.51
N LEU A 905 -6.34 -7.99 -39.56
CA LEU A 905 -5.83 -9.21 -38.89
C LEU A 905 -5.63 -10.37 -39.86
N VAL A 906 -6.57 -10.57 -40.79
CA VAL A 906 -6.43 -11.56 -41.87
C VAL A 906 -5.21 -11.26 -42.75
N SER A 907 -4.98 -9.97 -43.08
CA SER A 907 -3.83 -9.57 -43.89
C SER A 907 -2.50 -9.78 -43.16
N LEU A 908 -2.43 -9.44 -41.88
CA LEU A 908 -1.25 -9.63 -41.05
C LEU A 908 -0.94 -11.11 -40.85
N GLN A 909 -1.97 -11.92 -40.60
CA GLN A 909 -1.81 -13.35 -40.50
C GLN A 909 -1.20 -13.96 -41.78
N ARG A 910 -1.66 -13.53 -42.96
CA ARG A 910 -1.09 -13.98 -44.24
C ARG A 910 0.38 -13.58 -44.36
N ALA A 911 0.76 -12.42 -43.84
CA ALA A 911 2.14 -11.94 -43.84
C ALA A 911 3.05 -12.71 -42.84
N VAL A 912 2.50 -13.18 -41.71
CA VAL A 912 3.26 -13.98 -40.71
C VAL A 912 3.78 -15.30 -41.30
N GLY A 913 3.07 -15.92 -42.25
CA GLY A 913 3.56 -17.11 -42.97
C GLY A 913 3.63 -18.40 -42.13
N ASP A 914 4.53 -19.32 -42.50
CA ASP A 914 4.78 -20.58 -41.77
C ASP A 914 5.72 -20.38 -40.58
N LEU A 915 5.34 -20.92 -39.42
CA LEU A 915 6.09 -20.83 -38.16
C LEU A 915 6.55 -22.19 -37.63
N SER A 916 6.32 -23.27 -38.38
CA SER A 916 6.62 -24.66 -37.97
C SER A 916 8.09 -24.92 -37.61
N SER A 917 9.00 -24.05 -38.08
CA SER A 917 10.43 -24.10 -37.77
C SER A 917 10.98 -22.78 -37.23
N SER A 918 10.10 -21.95 -36.67
CA SER A 918 10.48 -20.69 -36.03
C SER A 918 11.34 -20.91 -34.80
N LYS A 919 12.23 -19.95 -34.55
CA LYS A 919 13.06 -19.87 -33.35
C LYS A 919 12.56 -18.73 -32.49
N VAL A 920 12.01 -19.07 -31.33
CA VAL A 920 11.36 -18.13 -30.43
C VAL A 920 12.33 -17.78 -29.29
N PRO A 921 12.69 -16.49 -29.09
CA PRO A 921 13.44 -16.07 -27.91
C PRO A 921 12.69 -16.45 -26.62
N SER A 922 13.38 -17.07 -25.68
CA SER A 922 12.80 -17.60 -24.44
C SER A 922 13.79 -17.40 -23.29
N ARG A 923 13.30 -17.43 -22.05
CA ARG A 923 14.16 -17.51 -20.85
C ARG A 923 13.87 -18.80 -20.13
N LYS A 924 14.89 -19.49 -19.64
CA LYS A 924 14.74 -20.69 -18.83
C LYS A 924 14.99 -20.35 -17.37
N PHE A 925 13.93 -20.33 -16.57
CA PHE A 925 13.93 -20.09 -15.14
C PHE A 925 14.11 -21.37 -14.34
N ARG A 926 14.78 -21.24 -13.20
CA ARG A 926 14.92 -22.29 -12.19
C ARG A 926 14.42 -21.76 -10.85
N LEU A 927 13.31 -22.30 -10.36
CA LEU A 927 12.61 -21.83 -9.16
C LEU A 927 12.63 -22.87 -8.04
N PRO A 928 12.65 -22.46 -6.76
CA PRO A 928 12.44 -23.37 -5.63
C PRO A 928 10.98 -23.83 -5.59
N ILE A 929 10.72 -25.07 -5.16
CA ILE A 929 9.38 -25.53 -4.83
C ILE A 929 9.37 -26.30 -3.51
N CYS A 930 8.46 -25.92 -2.61
CA CYS A 930 8.14 -26.65 -1.40
C CYS A 930 6.79 -27.36 -1.58
N PHE A 931 6.76 -28.68 -1.45
CA PHE A 931 5.53 -29.47 -1.54
C PHE A 931 4.74 -29.50 -0.22
N GLU A 932 5.32 -29.00 0.87
CA GLU A 932 4.72 -29.01 2.21
C GLU A 932 4.52 -27.58 2.75
N SER A 933 3.76 -26.76 2.03
CA SER A 933 3.51 -25.36 2.43
C SER A 933 2.47 -25.23 3.56
N PRO A 934 2.80 -24.60 4.71
CA PRO A 934 1.82 -24.26 5.74
C PRO A 934 0.69 -23.35 5.22
N ALA A 935 1.03 -22.37 4.37
CA ALA A 935 0.05 -21.43 3.81
C ALA A 935 -1.01 -22.13 2.94
N GLN A 936 -0.60 -23.15 2.17
CA GLN A 936 -1.56 -23.94 1.38
C GLN A 936 -2.43 -24.85 2.26
N GLN A 937 -1.86 -25.44 3.31
CA GLN A 937 -2.63 -26.23 4.27
C GLN A 937 -3.73 -25.38 4.93
N GLU A 938 -3.40 -24.16 5.35
CA GLU A 938 -4.37 -23.21 5.89
C GLU A 938 -5.46 -22.86 4.88
N ALA A 939 -5.09 -22.59 3.62
CA ALA A 939 -6.05 -22.28 2.56
C ALA A 939 -7.01 -23.45 2.25
N ILE A 940 -6.53 -24.70 2.29
CA ILE A 940 -7.36 -25.91 2.14
C ILE A 940 -8.30 -26.04 3.32
N GLN A 941 -7.80 -25.87 4.55
CA GLN A 941 -8.63 -25.96 5.76
C GLN A 941 -9.75 -24.92 5.74
N ARG A 942 -9.43 -23.67 5.37
CA ARG A 942 -10.43 -22.61 5.17
C ARG A 942 -11.47 -23.00 4.13
N TYR A 943 -11.08 -23.63 3.01
CA TYR A 943 -12.03 -24.08 2.00
C TYR A 943 -12.98 -25.18 2.52
N ILE A 944 -12.45 -26.14 3.29
CA ILE A 944 -13.23 -27.21 3.93
C ILE A 944 -14.28 -26.61 4.87
N GLU A 945 -13.89 -25.63 5.67
CA GLU A 945 -14.75 -25.00 6.68
C GLU A 945 -15.80 -24.06 6.08
N THR A 946 -15.45 -23.32 5.03
CA THR A 946 -16.28 -22.21 4.51
C THR A 946 -17.07 -22.54 3.25
N GLN A 947 -16.65 -23.55 2.49
CA GLN A 947 -17.25 -23.84 1.18
C GLN A 947 -17.74 -25.28 1.05
N ARG A 948 -16.82 -26.25 0.98
CA ARG A 948 -17.17 -27.66 0.70
C ARG A 948 -16.37 -28.58 1.63
N PRO A 949 -17.04 -29.24 2.59
CA PRO A 949 -16.35 -30.00 3.64
C PRO A 949 -15.72 -31.30 3.13
N HIS A 950 -16.16 -31.81 1.98
CA HIS A 950 -15.64 -33.04 1.41
C HIS A 950 -15.70 -33.07 -0.12
N ALA A 951 -14.64 -33.59 -0.72
CA ALA A 951 -14.51 -33.89 -2.13
C ALA A 951 -13.37 -34.92 -2.33
N PRO A 952 -13.32 -35.67 -3.43
CA PRO A 952 -12.19 -36.51 -3.81
C PRO A 952 -10.83 -35.79 -3.81
N PHE A 953 -10.83 -34.47 -4.02
CA PHE A 953 -9.63 -33.63 -3.95
C PHE A 953 -9.26 -33.13 -2.54
N LEU A 954 -9.99 -33.57 -1.51
CA LEU A 954 -9.76 -33.20 -0.12
C LEU A 954 -9.43 -34.44 0.73
N PRO A 955 -8.60 -34.30 1.78
CA PRO A 955 -7.91 -33.07 2.20
C PRO A 955 -6.61 -32.79 1.42
N ASN A 956 -6.18 -33.70 0.52
CA ASN A 956 -4.90 -33.59 -0.16
C ASN A 956 -5.08 -33.46 -1.69
N ASN A 957 -4.80 -32.26 -2.21
CA ASN A 957 -4.87 -31.96 -3.62
C ASN A 957 -3.79 -32.67 -4.47
N MET A 958 -2.59 -32.86 -3.91
CA MET A 958 -1.48 -33.55 -4.59
C MET A 958 -1.82 -35.03 -4.82
N ASP A 959 -2.37 -35.70 -3.80
CA ASP A 959 -2.85 -37.08 -3.94
C ASP A 959 -3.92 -37.21 -5.01
N PHE A 960 -4.84 -36.25 -5.08
CA PHE A 960 -5.89 -36.25 -6.10
C PHE A 960 -5.34 -36.09 -7.51
N VAL A 961 -4.42 -35.13 -7.74
CA VAL A 961 -3.77 -34.93 -9.04
C VAL A 961 -3.03 -36.20 -9.48
N ALA A 962 -2.34 -36.89 -8.56
CA ALA A 962 -1.68 -38.15 -8.86
C ALA A 962 -2.69 -39.26 -9.22
N ASN A 963 -3.68 -39.46 -8.34
CA ASN A 963 -4.68 -40.52 -8.47
C ASN A 963 -5.53 -40.40 -9.75
N ILE A 964 -5.95 -39.19 -10.12
CA ILE A 964 -6.77 -38.97 -11.32
C ILE A 964 -5.98 -39.18 -12.62
N ASN A 965 -4.66 -39.14 -12.56
CA ASN A 965 -3.77 -39.35 -13.70
C ASN A 965 -3.16 -40.76 -13.76
N GLY A 966 -3.45 -41.62 -12.77
CA GLY A 966 -2.88 -42.97 -12.71
C GLY A 966 -1.36 -42.96 -12.51
N VAL A 967 -0.84 -41.95 -11.81
CA VAL A 967 0.55 -41.83 -11.38
C VAL A 967 0.61 -41.86 -9.85
N THR A 968 1.77 -42.18 -9.30
CA THR A 968 2.00 -42.11 -7.85
C THR A 968 2.31 -40.68 -7.40
N TYR A 969 2.23 -40.44 -6.09
CA TYR A 969 2.63 -39.17 -5.48
C TYR A 969 4.10 -38.81 -5.81
N ASP A 970 5.00 -39.78 -5.70
CA ASP A 970 6.43 -39.57 -5.99
C ASP A 970 6.68 -39.35 -7.49
N GLU A 971 5.97 -40.07 -8.38
CA GLU A 971 6.03 -39.82 -9.82
C GLU A 971 5.58 -38.39 -10.17
N LEU A 972 4.57 -37.86 -9.47
CA LEU A 972 4.13 -36.48 -9.66
C LEU A 972 5.18 -35.47 -9.19
N ILE A 973 5.87 -35.72 -8.07
CA ILE A 973 7.01 -34.90 -7.64
C ILE A 973 8.13 -34.95 -8.69
N ASP A 974 8.46 -36.13 -9.21
CA ASP A 974 9.49 -36.29 -10.23
C ASP A 974 9.15 -35.49 -11.50
N ILE A 975 7.87 -35.44 -11.89
CA ILE A 975 7.40 -34.60 -13.00
C ILE A 975 7.73 -33.12 -12.73
N PHE A 976 7.38 -32.58 -11.57
CA PHE A 976 7.69 -31.18 -11.23
C PHE A 976 9.19 -30.87 -11.25
N LEU A 977 10.03 -31.82 -10.84
CA LEU A 977 11.48 -31.63 -10.72
C LEU A 977 12.27 -31.92 -12.00
N SER A 978 11.69 -32.61 -12.98
CA SER A 978 12.40 -33.03 -14.21
C SER A 978 11.89 -32.38 -15.49
N VAL A 979 10.66 -31.86 -15.49
CA VAL A 979 10.00 -31.36 -16.70
C VAL A 979 10.19 -29.85 -16.86
N GLU A 980 10.31 -29.42 -18.12
CA GLU A 980 10.25 -28.02 -18.52
C GLU A 980 8.80 -27.61 -18.76
N PHE A 981 8.35 -26.60 -18.02
CA PHE A 981 7.01 -26.02 -18.13
C PHE A 981 7.07 -24.72 -18.90
N MET A 982 6.42 -24.64 -20.05
CA MET A 982 6.38 -23.43 -20.87
C MET A 982 5.23 -22.53 -20.44
N ALA A 983 5.51 -21.27 -20.14
CA ALA A 983 4.52 -20.22 -19.93
C ALA A 983 3.75 -19.97 -21.25
N ILE A 984 2.47 -20.34 -21.26
CA ILE A 984 1.59 -20.22 -22.42
C ILE A 984 0.60 -19.08 -22.26
N CYS A 985 0.32 -18.66 -21.02
CA CYS A 985 -0.43 -17.45 -20.71
C CYS A 985 0.17 -16.76 -19.47
N VAL A 986 0.17 -15.43 -19.46
CA VAL A 986 0.52 -14.62 -18.30
C VAL A 986 -0.60 -13.59 -18.11
N GLY A 987 -1.47 -13.78 -17.11
CA GLY A 987 -2.63 -12.93 -16.87
C GLY A 987 -3.50 -13.34 -15.68
N PHE A 988 -4.81 -13.42 -15.86
CA PHE A 988 -5.84 -13.68 -14.86
C PHE A 988 -5.87 -12.58 -13.78
N PHE A 989 -4.99 -12.70 -12.78
CA PHE A 989 -4.69 -11.64 -11.82
C PHE A 989 -3.18 -11.47 -11.66
N CYS A 990 -2.70 -10.23 -11.83
CA CYS A 990 -1.32 -9.82 -11.54
C CYS A 990 -0.23 -10.76 -12.08
N GLY A 991 -0.37 -11.23 -13.32
CA GLY A 991 0.64 -12.08 -13.97
C GLY A 991 0.61 -13.56 -13.57
N ASP A 992 -0.54 -14.09 -13.14
CA ASP A 992 -0.71 -15.54 -12.99
C ASP A 992 -0.28 -16.25 -14.26
N THR A 993 0.64 -17.18 -14.08
CA THR A 993 1.41 -17.76 -15.17
C THR A 993 0.96 -19.18 -15.35
N ILE A 994 0.21 -19.39 -16.43
CA ILE A 994 -0.31 -20.70 -16.83
C ILE A 994 0.71 -21.33 -17.76
N CYS A 995 1.12 -22.53 -17.41
CA CYS A 995 2.17 -23.28 -18.05
C CYS A 995 1.69 -24.65 -18.55
N LEU A 996 2.34 -25.12 -19.60
CA LEU A 996 2.18 -26.47 -20.13
C LEU A 996 3.52 -27.21 -20.17
N PRO A 997 3.58 -28.49 -19.80
CA PRO A 997 4.73 -29.33 -20.11
C PRO A 997 5.11 -29.27 -21.59
N VAL A 998 6.37 -28.90 -21.85
CA VAL A 998 6.93 -28.87 -23.21
C VAL A 998 6.84 -30.26 -23.82
N ASP A 999 7.22 -31.28 -23.06
CA ASP A 999 7.10 -32.67 -23.45
C ASP A 999 5.65 -33.19 -23.23
N PRO A 1000 4.96 -33.62 -24.30
CA PRO A 1000 3.55 -34.04 -24.22
C PRO A 1000 3.31 -35.26 -23.34
N ARG A 1001 4.34 -36.06 -23.02
CA ARG A 1001 4.22 -37.28 -22.20
C ARG A 1001 3.85 -36.99 -20.74
N TYR A 1002 4.09 -35.76 -20.29
CA TYR A 1002 3.85 -35.33 -18.91
C TYR A 1002 2.64 -34.40 -18.77
N ARG A 1003 1.80 -34.28 -19.80
CA ARG A 1003 0.58 -33.47 -19.75
C ARG A 1003 -0.51 -34.18 -18.96
N LEU A 1004 -0.56 -33.90 -17.65
CA LEU A 1004 -1.60 -34.38 -16.74
C LEU A 1004 -2.90 -33.61 -16.96
N ILE A 1005 -4.03 -34.24 -16.68
CA ILE A 1005 -5.37 -33.64 -16.77
C ILE A 1005 -6.05 -33.76 -15.41
N CYS A 1006 -6.49 -32.63 -14.88
CA CYS A 1006 -7.15 -32.56 -13.58
C CYS A 1006 -8.31 -31.55 -13.61
N PRO A 1007 -9.50 -31.86 -13.08
CA PRO A 1007 -10.58 -30.89 -13.00
C PRO A 1007 -10.22 -29.76 -12.02
N LYS A 1008 -10.68 -28.56 -12.36
CA LYS A 1008 -10.67 -27.40 -11.46
C LYS A 1008 -11.64 -27.66 -10.29
N GLN A 1009 -11.38 -27.11 -9.11
CA GLN A 1009 -12.23 -27.24 -7.93
C GLN A 1009 -13.63 -26.69 -8.20
N ASN A 1010 -14.63 -27.36 -7.62
CA ASN A 1010 -16.03 -27.01 -7.75
C ASN A 1010 -16.72 -26.97 -6.36
N PRO A 1011 -17.11 -25.77 -5.87
CA PRO A 1011 -16.83 -24.44 -6.42
C PRO A 1011 -15.33 -24.07 -6.31
N SER A 1012 -14.93 -22.98 -6.99
CA SER A 1012 -13.58 -22.42 -6.87
C SER A 1012 -13.32 -21.79 -5.50
N ARG A 1013 -12.06 -21.76 -5.04
CA ARG A 1013 -11.68 -21.05 -3.81
C ARG A 1013 -11.83 -19.56 -3.97
N VAL A 1014 -12.18 -18.89 -2.88
CA VAL A 1014 -12.16 -17.43 -2.76
C VAL A 1014 -10.78 -16.89 -2.36
N TYR A 1015 -9.86 -17.76 -1.95
CA TYR A 1015 -8.51 -17.42 -1.51
C TYR A 1015 -7.52 -18.54 -1.87
N THR A 1016 -6.38 -18.15 -2.44
CA THR A 1016 -5.22 -18.97 -2.78
C THR A 1016 -3.99 -18.13 -2.45
N PRO A 1017 -3.03 -18.63 -1.64
CA PRO A 1017 -1.90 -17.83 -1.20
C PRO A 1017 -0.90 -17.59 -2.34
N GLU A 1018 -0.22 -16.43 -2.30
CA GLU A 1018 0.86 -16.08 -3.22
C GLU A 1018 1.95 -17.17 -3.32
N GLY A 1019 2.51 -17.33 -4.51
CA GLY A 1019 3.49 -18.36 -4.82
C GLY A 1019 2.91 -19.77 -4.98
N SER A 1020 1.59 -19.96 -4.88
CA SER A 1020 0.99 -21.30 -5.05
C SER A 1020 1.21 -21.84 -6.46
N VAL A 1021 1.91 -22.97 -6.54
CA VAL A 1021 1.99 -23.83 -7.73
C VAL A 1021 0.80 -24.79 -7.69
N SER A 1022 -0.02 -24.78 -8.73
CA SER A 1022 -1.24 -25.58 -8.78
C SER A 1022 -1.48 -26.22 -10.15
N TRP A 1023 -2.34 -27.23 -10.23
CA TRP A 1023 -2.70 -27.92 -11.48
C TRP A 1023 -4.20 -27.84 -11.78
N GLY A 1024 -4.58 -27.54 -13.03
CA GLY A 1024 -5.96 -27.44 -13.46
C GLY A 1024 -6.09 -27.52 -14.98
N GLY A 1025 -7.04 -28.33 -15.45
CA GLY A 1025 -7.08 -28.76 -16.85
C GLY A 1025 -5.79 -29.50 -17.21
N SER A 1026 -5.24 -29.19 -18.37
CA SER A 1026 -3.95 -29.70 -18.84
C SER A 1026 -2.75 -28.88 -18.35
N CYS A 1027 -2.98 -27.83 -17.56
CA CYS A 1027 -1.99 -26.81 -17.24
C CYS A 1027 -1.61 -26.81 -15.76
N MET A 1028 -0.36 -26.44 -15.52
CA MET A 1028 0.12 -25.99 -14.20
C MET A 1028 0.04 -24.46 -14.17
N ASN A 1029 -0.19 -23.84 -13.01
CA ASN A 1029 -0.06 -22.39 -12.88
C ASN A 1029 0.67 -21.98 -11.61
N ILE A 1030 1.11 -20.71 -11.58
CA ILE A 1030 1.74 -20.06 -10.43
C ILE A 1030 0.94 -18.80 -10.09
N TYR A 1031 0.18 -18.85 -8.99
CA TYR A 1031 -0.54 -17.69 -8.45
C TYR A 1031 0.49 -16.73 -7.83
N PRO A 1032 0.69 -15.53 -8.38
CA PRO A 1032 1.80 -14.67 -7.97
C PRO A 1032 1.41 -13.72 -6.84
N VAL A 1033 0.11 -13.59 -6.57
CA VAL A 1033 -0.50 -12.77 -5.51
C VAL A 1033 -1.64 -13.56 -4.86
N ASP A 1034 -2.00 -13.18 -3.64
CA ASP A 1034 -3.21 -13.67 -2.99
C ASP A 1034 -4.44 -13.39 -3.87
N SER A 1035 -5.18 -14.44 -4.22
CA SER A 1035 -6.30 -14.30 -5.17
C SER A 1035 -7.27 -15.49 -5.12
N PRO A 1036 -8.51 -15.36 -5.63
CA PRO A 1036 -9.38 -16.51 -5.88
C PRO A 1036 -8.73 -17.49 -6.88
N GLY A 1037 -9.04 -18.78 -6.77
CA GLY A 1037 -8.40 -19.78 -7.62
C GLY A 1037 -9.15 -21.11 -7.68
N GLY A 1038 -9.11 -21.75 -8.86
CA GLY A 1038 -9.77 -23.04 -9.11
C GLY A 1038 -8.82 -24.22 -9.26
N TYR A 1039 -7.51 -23.99 -9.35
CA TYR A 1039 -6.54 -25.07 -9.64
C TYR A 1039 -6.21 -25.84 -8.35
N GLN A 1040 -5.92 -27.14 -8.45
CA GLN A 1040 -5.55 -27.97 -7.30
C GLN A 1040 -4.15 -27.58 -6.80
N MET A 1041 -4.01 -27.14 -5.55
CA MET A 1041 -2.73 -26.67 -5.00
C MET A 1041 -1.77 -27.83 -4.76
N THR A 1042 -0.59 -27.82 -5.38
CA THR A 1042 0.37 -28.94 -5.35
C THR A 1042 1.72 -28.59 -4.72
N GLY A 1043 2.04 -27.30 -4.57
CA GLY A 1043 3.24 -26.83 -3.87
C GLY A 1043 3.33 -25.31 -3.88
N GLN A 1044 4.36 -24.73 -3.26
CA GLN A 1044 4.58 -23.28 -3.22
C GLN A 1044 6.00 -22.91 -3.66
N THR A 1045 6.10 -21.81 -4.40
CA THR A 1045 7.33 -21.17 -4.87
C THR A 1045 7.39 -19.70 -4.43
N ILE A 1046 8.39 -18.95 -4.87
CA ILE A 1046 8.53 -17.52 -4.59
C ILE A 1046 7.51 -16.72 -5.43
N PRO A 1047 6.87 -15.68 -4.86
CA PRO A 1047 5.94 -14.84 -5.61
C PRO A 1047 6.65 -14.20 -6.81
N CYS A 1048 6.02 -14.30 -7.97
CA CYS A 1048 6.58 -13.87 -9.25
C CYS A 1048 5.99 -12.52 -9.72
N PHE A 1049 5.56 -11.69 -8.77
CA PHE A 1049 5.00 -10.37 -9.01
C PHE A 1049 5.46 -9.39 -7.93
N ASP A 1050 5.90 -8.21 -8.37
CA ASP A 1050 6.22 -7.08 -7.50
C ASP A 1050 5.31 -5.92 -7.86
N GLN A 1051 4.37 -5.60 -6.98
CA GLN A 1051 3.26 -4.68 -7.25
C GLN A 1051 3.70 -3.34 -7.84
N LEU A 1052 4.80 -2.77 -7.36
CA LEU A 1052 5.31 -1.49 -7.85
C LEU A 1052 6.53 -1.64 -8.78
N GLY A 1053 6.98 -2.87 -9.01
CA GLY A 1053 8.10 -3.20 -9.89
C GLY A 1053 9.42 -2.51 -9.52
N VAL A 1054 9.72 -2.42 -8.21
CA VAL A 1054 10.90 -1.77 -7.64
C VAL A 1054 11.99 -2.76 -7.20
N LYS A 1055 11.66 -4.04 -7.11
CA LYS A 1055 12.60 -5.14 -6.82
C LYS A 1055 13.42 -5.52 -8.06
N PRO A 1056 14.57 -6.18 -7.88
CA PRO A 1056 15.36 -6.71 -9.01
C PRO A 1056 14.52 -7.60 -9.93
N ASP A 1057 14.84 -7.62 -11.23
CA ASP A 1057 14.13 -8.35 -12.30
C ASP A 1057 12.71 -7.84 -12.65
N PHE A 1058 12.19 -6.84 -11.92
CA PHE A 1058 10.91 -6.18 -12.21
C PHE A 1058 11.12 -4.73 -12.67
N SER A 1059 10.08 -4.14 -13.25
CA SER A 1059 10.02 -2.69 -13.50
C SER A 1059 8.60 -2.17 -13.29
N PRO A 1060 8.39 -0.86 -13.08
CA PRO A 1060 7.03 -0.30 -12.95
C PRO A 1060 6.13 -0.59 -14.17
N SER A 1061 6.73 -0.81 -15.35
CA SER A 1061 6.03 -1.20 -16.57
C SER A 1061 5.84 -2.71 -16.74
N GLN A 1062 6.57 -3.51 -15.96
CA GLN A 1062 6.57 -4.98 -15.97
C GLN A 1062 6.66 -5.51 -14.54
N PRO A 1063 5.56 -5.42 -13.76
CA PRO A 1063 5.51 -5.88 -12.37
C PRO A 1063 5.43 -7.40 -12.25
N GLY A 1064 5.07 -8.12 -13.31
CA GLY A 1064 5.12 -9.59 -13.37
C GLY A 1064 6.42 -10.09 -14.00
N LEU A 1065 6.97 -11.19 -13.49
CA LEU A 1065 8.27 -11.72 -13.89
C LEU A 1065 8.27 -12.35 -15.29
N PHE A 1066 7.24 -13.13 -15.61
CA PHE A 1066 7.21 -14.00 -16.78
C PHE A 1066 6.65 -13.32 -18.03
N ARG A 1067 7.06 -13.83 -19.19
CA ARG A 1067 6.47 -13.57 -20.50
C ARG A 1067 6.13 -14.88 -21.19
N ASP A 1068 5.35 -14.77 -22.25
CA ASP A 1068 5.03 -15.90 -23.12
C ASP A 1068 6.31 -16.61 -23.58
N PHE A 1069 6.26 -17.94 -23.64
CA PHE A 1069 7.37 -18.83 -24.01
C PHE A 1069 8.54 -18.89 -23.03
N ASP A 1070 8.51 -18.20 -21.89
CA ASP A 1070 9.46 -18.52 -20.82
C ASP A 1070 9.26 -19.98 -20.37
N GLN A 1071 10.35 -20.63 -20.01
CA GLN A 1071 10.39 -22.01 -19.56
C GLN A 1071 10.71 -22.03 -18.07
N ILE A 1072 10.01 -22.85 -17.30
CA ILE A 1072 10.12 -22.94 -15.85
C ILE A 1072 10.52 -24.36 -15.50
N THR A 1073 11.53 -24.47 -14.64
CA THR A 1073 11.97 -25.72 -14.01
C THR A 1073 12.02 -25.53 -12.51
N PHE A 1074 11.80 -26.59 -11.74
CA PHE A 1074 11.81 -26.52 -10.28
C PHE A 1074 12.96 -27.31 -9.66
N TYR A 1075 13.40 -26.87 -8.48
CA TYR A 1075 14.21 -27.66 -7.57
C TYR A 1075 13.55 -27.71 -6.20
N ARG A 1076 13.61 -28.86 -5.53
CA ARG A 1076 13.00 -29.05 -4.22
C ARG A 1076 13.74 -28.24 -3.16
N VAL A 1077 12.96 -27.61 -2.29
CA VAL A 1077 13.41 -27.00 -1.02
C VAL A 1077 12.52 -27.47 0.12
N ASP A 1078 13.02 -27.39 1.35
CA ASP A 1078 12.21 -27.55 2.56
C ASP A 1078 11.47 -26.24 2.95
N LYS A 1079 10.80 -26.24 4.11
CA LYS A 1079 9.97 -25.10 4.55
C LYS A 1079 10.85 -23.94 4.97
N GLU A 1080 11.90 -24.23 5.72
CA GLU A 1080 12.85 -23.27 6.25
C GLU A 1080 13.66 -22.60 5.14
N GLU A 1081 14.02 -23.33 4.08
CA GLU A 1081 14.62 -22.82 2.86
C GLU A 1081 13.67 -21.90 2.09
N LEU A 1082 12.40 -22.30 1.90
CA LEU A 1082 11.42 -21.46 1.23
C LEU A 1082 11.14 -20.17 2.03
N GLU A 1083 11.01 -20.25 3.36
CA GLU A 1083 10.83 -19.08 4.23
C GLU A 1083 12.00 -18.10 4.13
N ARG A 1084 13.24 -18.62 4.05
CA ARG A 1084 14.44 -17.81 3.83
C ARG A 1084 14.38 -17.10 2.48
N ASP A 1085 14.06 -17.82 1.41
CA ASP A 1085 13.95 -17.25 0.06
C ASP A 1085 12.81 -16.23 -0.03
N MET A 1086 11.68 -16.46 0.65
CA MET A 1086 10.57 -15.52 0.81
C MET A 1086 11.00 -14.23 1.50
N ALA A 1087 11.80 -14.33 2.57
CA ALA A 1087 12.35 -13.16 3.27
C ALA A 1087 13.30 -12.36 2.36
N LEU A 1088 14.15 -13.05 1.57
CA LEU A 1088 14.97 -12.40 0.55
C LEU A 1088 14.13 -11.71 -0.53
N PHE A 1089 13.02 -12.33 -0.95
CA PHE A 1089 12.14 -11.75 -1.96
C PHE A 1089 11.40 -10.52 -1.42
N ARG A 1090 10.89 -10.59 -0.20
CA ARG A 1090 10.22 -9.46 0.48
C ARG A 1090 11.17 -8.30 0.69
N SER A 1091 12.46 -8.57 0.94
CA SER A 1091 13.48 -7.54 1.09
C SER A 1091 14.09 -7.01 -0.21
N GLY A 1092 13.71 -7.58 -1.36
CA GLY A 1092 14.28 -7.19 -2.66
C GLY A 1092 15.73 -7.65 -2.86
N CYS A 1093 16.19 -8.63 -2.08
CA CYS A 1093 17.52 -9.23 -2.16
C CYS A 1093 17.53 -10.57 -2.90
N TYR A 1094 16.36 -11.18 -3.16
CA TYR A 1094 16.25 -12.40 -3.96
C TYR A 1094 16.64 -12.13 -5.41
N LYS A 1095 17.41 -13.04 -6.00
CA LYS A 1095 17.83 -12.99 -7.40
C LYS A 1095 17.29 -14.19 -8.12
N PHE A 1096 16.46 -13.96 -9.14
CA PHE A 1096 15.95 -15.04 -9.95
C PHE A 1096 17.06 -15.66 -10.80
N GLN A 1097 17.08 -16.99 -10.88
CA GLN A 1097 18.02 -17.72 -11.73
C GLN A 1097 17.35 -18.00 -13.07
N TYR A 1098 17.88 -17.39 -14.13
CA TYR A 1098 17.47 -17.70 -15.50
C TYR A 1098 18.61 -17.49 -16.51
N GLU A 1099 18.45 -18.12 -17.67
CA GLU A 1099 19.31 -17.94 -18.83
C GLU A 1099 18.47 -17.64 -20.08
N ASP A 1100 19.01 -16.79 -20.97
CA ASP A 1100 18.42 -16.57 -22.29
C ASP A 1100 18.66 -17.79 -23.18
N VAL A 1101 17.58 -18.32 -23.75
CA VAL A 1101 17.59 -19.50 -24.60
C VAL A 1101 16.74 -19.26 -25.85
N ILE A 1102 16.80 -20.21 -26.79
CA ILE A 1102 15.95 -20.20 -27.98
C ILE A 1102 15.10 -21.46 -27.95
N PHE A 1103 13.78 -21.29 -27.98
CA PHE A 1103 12.87 -22.40 -28.20
C PHE A 1103 12.73 -22.67 -29.69
N ASP A 1104 13.08 -23.88 -30.13
CA ASP A 1104 13.05 -24.30 -31.53
C ASP A 1104 11.74 -25.06 -31.83
N MET A 1105 10.83 -24.41 -32.57
CA MET A 1105 9.54 -25.02 -32.94
C MET A 1105 9.72 -26.28 -33.78
N ARG A 1106 10.78 -26.38 -34.59
CA ARG A 1106 11.04 -27.59 -35.38
C ARG A 1106 11.38 -28.76 -34.45
N ALA A 1107 12.25 -28.52 -33.48
CA ALA A 1107 12.64 -29.55 -32.51
C ALA A 1107 11.42 -30.02 -31.70
N HIS A 1108 10.57 -29.10 -31.26
CA HIS A 1108 9.32 -29.45 -30.59
C HIS A 1108 8.37 -30.26 -31.48
N ASN A 1109 8.21 -29.87 -32.75
CA ASN A 1109 7.37 -30.60 -33.69
C ASN A 1109 7.88 -32.02 -33.96
N CYS A 1110 9.19 -32.24 -34.05
CA CYS A 1110 9.78 -33.59 -34.10
C CYS A 1110 9.46 -34.39 -32.82
N LEU A 1111 9.59 -33.78 -31.64
CA LEU A 1111 9.24 -34.44 -30.38
C LEU A 1111 7.78 -34.89 -30.33
N LEU A 1112 6.84 -34.08 -30.84
CA LEU A 1112 5.42 -34.44 -30.93
C LEU A 1112 5.18 -35.68 -31.81
N GLU A 1113 5.96 -35.85 -32.88
CA GLU A 1113 5.88 -37.01 -33.77
C GLU A 1113 6.50 -38.26 -33.13
N GLU A 1114 7.71 -38.12 -32.57
CA GLU A 1114 8.47 -39.23 -31.98
C GLU A 1114 7.79 -39.80 -30.71
N SER A 1115 7.17 -38.94 -29.90
CA SER A 1115 6.52 -39.34 -28.64
C SER A 1115 5.06 -39.78 -28.80
N ARG A 1116 4.51 -39.79 -30.02
CA ARG A 1116 3.07 -39.99 -30.27
C ARG A 1116 2.50 -41.25 -29.63
N ASP A 1117 3.18 -42.38 -29.79
CA ASP A 1117 2.70 -43.68 -29.28
C ASP A 1117 2.82 -43.76 -27.75
N GLU A 1118 3.87 -43.17 -27.17
CA GLU A 1118 4.06 -43.08 -25.71
C GLU A 1118 2.96 -42.21 -25.07
N VAL A 1119 2.66 -41.06 -25.68
CA VAL A 1119 1.57 -40.16 -25.26
C VAL A 1119 0.23 -40.88 -25.33
N ALA A 1120 -0.04 -41.63 -26.40
CA ALA A 1120 -1.27 -42.41 -26.53
C ALA A 1120 -1.39 -43.46 -25.42
N GLY A 1121 -0.30 -44.16 -25.10
CA GLY A 1121 -0.24 -45.10 -23.97
C GLY A 1121 -0.51 -44.43 -22.62
N PHE A 1122 0.13 -43.28 -22.36
CA PHE A 1122 -0.09 -42.51 -21.13
C PHE A 1122 -1.55 -42.02 -21.01
N LYS A 1123 -2.12 -41.45 -22.08
CA LYS A 1123 -3.52 -41.01 -22.10
C LYS A 1123 -4.49 -42.15 -21.84
N SER A 1124 -4.22 -43.38 -22.33
CA SER A 1124 -5.05 -44.55 -22.03
C SER A 1124 -5.03 -44.92 -20.56
N ARG A 1125 -3.86 -44.84 -19.89
CA ARG A 1125 -3.73 -45.07 -18.44
C ARG A 1125 -4.48 -43.99 -17.65
N GLN A 1126 -4.28 -42.72 -18.01
CA GLN A 1126 -4.96 -41.57 -17.43
C GLN A 1126 -6.49 -41.69 -17.54
N ALA A 1127 -7.02 -42.03 -18.72
CA ALA A 1127 -8.45 -42.21 -18.94
C ALA A 1127 -9.07 -43.27 -18.01
N THR A 1128 -8.36 -44.37 -17.77
CA THR A 1128 -8.81 -45.43 -16.85
C THR A 1128 -8.91 -44.92 -15.42
N ALA A 1129 -7.94 -44.13 -14.96
CA ALA A 1129 -7.93 -43.55 -13.62
C ALA A 1129 -9.04 -42.48 -13.45
N GLN A 1130 -9.28 -41.67 -14.48
CA GLN A 1130 -10.30 -40.63 -14.49
C GLN A 1130 -11.71 -41.18 -14.29
N VAL A 1131 -12.07 -42.30 -14.93
CA VAL A 1131 -13.40 -42.93 -14.76
C VAL A 1131 -13.72 -43.17 -13.28
N LYS A 1132 -12.74 -43.67 -12.51
CA LYS A 1132 -12.91 -43.93 -11.08
C LYS A 1132 -13.07 -42.64 -10.27
N MET A 1133 -12.20 -41.65 -10.49
CA MET A 1133 -12.23 -40.39 -9.73
C MET A 1133 -13.48 -39.56 -10.04
N LEU A 1134 -13.95 -39.57 -11.29
CA LEU A 1134 -15.18 -38.91 -11.72
C LEU A 1134 -16.42 -39.47 -11.04
N ALA A 1135 -16.49 -40.80 -10.90
CA ALA A 1135 -17.60 -41.43 -10.18
C ALA A 1135 -17.65 -40.97 -8.71
N LEU A 1136 -16.49 -40.86 -8.05
CA LEU A 1136 -16.39 -40.36 -6.68
C LEU A 1136 -16.72 -38.87 -6.57
N GLU A 1137 -16.34 -38.05 -7.54
CA GLU A 1137 -16.68 -36.62 -7.57
C GLU A 1137 -18.19 -36.43 -7.68
N LYS A 1138 -18.82 -37.17 -8.60
CA LYS A 1138 -20.27 -37.14 -8.77
C LYS A 1138 -21.00 -37.55 -7.49
N GLU A 1139 -20.61 -38.67 -6.88
CA GLU A 1139 -21.19 -39.14 -5.61
C GLU A 1139 -21.02 -38.10 -4.49
N SER A 1140 -19.83 -37.50 -4.38
CA SER A 1140 -19.54 -36.48 -3.38
C SER A 1140 -20.37 -35.20 -3.60
N MET A 1141 -20.55 -34.79 -4.85
CA MET A 1141 -21.34 -33.61 -5.22
C MET A 1141 -22.84 -33.84 -4.92
N ASP A 1142 -23.38 -35.00 -5.32
CA ASP A 1142 -24.76 -35.37 -5.06
C ASP A 1142 -25.06 -35.40 -3.55
N ARG A 1143 -24.13 -35.94 -2.75
CA ARG A 1143 -24.23 -35.93 -1.28
C ARG A 1143 -24.25 -34.51 -0.73
N TRP A 1144 -23.30 -33.67 -1.14
CA TRP A 1144 -23.19 -32.30 -0.65
C TRP A 1144 -24.41 -31.44 -1.01
N MET A 1145 -24.94 -31.60 -2.22
CA MET A 1145 -26.17 -30.91 -2.64
C MET A 1145 -27.37 -31.34 -1.81
N ALA A 1146 -27.49 -32.63 -1.49
CA ALA A 1146 -28.55 -33.13 -0.60
C ALA A 1146 -28.41 -32.58 0.84
N GLU A 1147 -27.19 -32.49 1.38
CA GLU A 1147 -26.91 -31.90 2.70
C GLU A 1147 -27.24 -30.40 2.74
N LYS A 1148 -26.88 -29.64 1.70
CA LYS A 1148 -27.24 -28.23 1.56
C LYS A 1148 -28.75 -28.01 1.48
N ALA A 1149 -29.48 -28.88 0.78
CA ALA A 1149 -30.94 -28.79 0.70
C ALA A 1149 -31.63 -29.06 2.05
N GLN A 1150 -30.98 -29.79 2.97
CA GLN A 1150 -31.49 -30.08 4.31
C GLN A 1150 -31.10 -29.02 5.35
N SER A 1151 -30.07 -28.22 5.06
CA SER A 1151 -29.51 -27.24 5.98
C SER A 1151 -30.00 -25.83 5.62
N ASN A 1152 -31.01 -25.33 6.32
CA ASN A 1152 -31.25 -23.89 6.39
C ASN A 1152 -30.13 -23.27 7.25
N VAL A 1153 -29.00 -22.96 6.62
CA VAL A 1153 -27.87 -22.33 7.31
C VAL A 1153 -28.29 -20.91 7.72
N PRO A 1154 -28.27 -20.58 9.03
CA PRO A 1154 -28.51 -19.21 9.46
C PRO A 1154 -27.34 -18.31 9.10
N VAL A 1155 -27.65 -17.06 8.76
CA VAL A 1155 -26.71 -15.96 8.53
C VAL A 1155 -25.94 -15.70 9.83
N ASP A 1156 -24.64 -15.50 9.71
CA ASP A 1156 -23.72 -15.16 10.79
C ASP A 1156 -24.23 -13.95 11.60
N GLU A 1157 -24.34 -14.10 12.92
CA GLU A 1157 -24.92 -13.11 13.85
C GLU A 1157 -24.20 -11.76 13.77
N ILE A 1158 -22.89 -11.77 13.45
CA ILE A 1158 -22.06 -10.57 13.20
C ILE A 1158 -22.47 -9.86 11.91
N THR A 1159 -22.83 -10.61 10.87
CA THR A 1159 -23.28 -10.05 9.58
C THR A 1159 -24.64 -9.38 9.74
N LEU A 1160 -25.55 -10.01 10.50
CA LEU A 1160 -26.84 -9.42 10.85
C LEU A 1160 -26.70 -8.13 11.65
N LEU A 1161 -25.79 -8.08 12.63
CA LEU A 1161 -25.51 -6.87 13.41
C LEU A 1161 -24.88 -5.75 12.57
N ARG A 1162 -24.05 -6.07 11.57
CA ARG A 1162 -23.50 -5.07 10.64
C ARG A 1162 -24.55 -4.47 9.71
N GLU A 1163 -25.57 -5.24 9.37
CA GLU A 1163 -26.68 -4.81 8.51
C GLU A 1163 -27.79 -4.08 9.27
N ASP A 1164 -27.81 -4.17 10.61
CA ASP A 1164 -28.76 -3.45 11.46
C ASP A 1164 -28.49 -1.92 11.42
N PRO A 1165 -29.43 -1.10 10.93
CA PRO A 1165 -29.24 0.34 10.79
C PRO A 1165 -29.09 1.08 12.13
N ASP A 1166 -29.51 0.46 13.24
CA ASP A 1166 -29.43 1.03 14.59
C ASP A 1166 -28.11 0.68 15.30
N ILE A 1167 -27.25 -0.11 14.64
CA ILE A 1167 -25.90 -0.43 15.09
C ILE A 1167 -24.87 0.51 14.46
N LEU A 1168 -24.10 1.16 15.32
CA LEU A 1168 -22.94 1.95 14.97
C LEU A 1168 -21.67 1.15 15.18
N THR A 1169 -20.77 1.13 14.19
CA THR A 1169 -19.50 0.41 14.30
C THR A 1169 -18.35 1.38 14.57
N LEU A 1170 -17.56 1.08 15.60
CA LEU A 1170 -16.24 1.68 15.78
C LEU A 1170 -15.21 0.88 15.00
N TYR A 1171 -14.46 1.56 14.14
CA TYR A 1171 -13.44 0.96 13.30
C TYR A 1171 -12.04 1.38 13.75
N ALA A 1172 -11.04 0.56 13.45
CA ALA A 1172 -9.64 0.91 13.60
C ALA A 1172 -9.29 2.07 12.65
N PRO A 1173 -8.81 3.22 13.15
CA PRO A 1173 -8.46 4.35 12.30
C PRO A 1173 -7.10 4.22 11.59
N LEU A 1174 -6.28 3.26 12.01
CA LEU A 1174 -5.00 2.94 11.39
C LEU A 1174 -4.65 1.47 11.67
N ASP A 1175 -3.67 0.96 10.95
CA ASP A 1175 -3.00 -0.30 11.32
C ASP A 1175 -2.36 -0.11 12.69
N ALA A 1176 -2.62 -1.00 13.65
CA ALA A 1176 -2.12 -0.88 15.02
C ALA A 1176 -2.23 -2.20 15.78
N ASN A 1177 -1.62 -2.28 16.97
CA ASN A 1177 -1.89 -3.34 17.93
C ASN A 1177 -2.94 -2.87 18.94
N VAL A 1178 -3.82 -3.76 19.39
CA VAL A 1178 -4.79 -3.45 20.45
C VAL A 1178 -4.08 -3.49 21.79
N TRP A 1179 -3.89 -2.35 22.43
CA TRP A 1179 -3.23 -2.28 23.74
C TRP A 1179 -4.23 -2.54 24.87
N LYS A 1180 -5.42 -1.95 24.79
CA LYS A 1180 -6.42 -2.07 25.85
C LYS A 1180 -7.84 -1.97 25.30
N VAL A 1181 -8.73 -2.81 25.81
CA VAL A 1181 -10.18 -2.67 25.66
C VAL A 1181 -10.74 -2.26 27.02
N ASN A 1182 -11.41 -1.11 27.11
CA ASN A 1182 -11.83 -0.52 28.38
C ASN A 1182 -13.20 -1.01 28.87
N PHE A 1183 -13.99 -1.67 28.02
CA PHE A 1183 -15.37 -2.08 28.30
C PHE A 1183 -15.69 -3.45 27.68
N THR A 1184 -16.77 -4.09 28.13
CA THR A 1184 -17.22 -5.41 27.65
C THR A 1184 -18.61 -5.34 27.02
N ASP A 1185 -19.04 -6.40 26.33
CA ASP A 1185 -20.42 -6.58 25.87
C ASP A 1185 -21.44 -6.21 26.97
N GLY A 1186 -22.49 -5.46 26.62
CA GLY A 1186 -23.53 -4.94 27.51
C GLY A 1186 -23.18 -3.65 28.27
N SER A 1187 -21.93 -3.17 28.20
CA SER A 1187 -21.53 -1.94 28.90
C SER A 1187 -22.21 -0.71 28.29
N VAL A 1188 -22.65 0.24 29.14
CA VAL A 1188 -23.14 1.54 28.69
C VAL A 1188 -21.98 2.53 28.68
N ILE A 1189 -21.69 3.10 27.52
CA ILE A 1189 -20.67 4.13 27.31
C ILE A 1189 -21.31 5.45 26.91
N ARG A 1190 -20.59 6.54 27.17
CA ARG A 1190 -20.94 7.90 26.73
C ARG A 1190 -20.11 8.30 25.52
N SER A 1191 -20.59 9.29 24.78
CA SER A 1191 -19.84 9.90 23.68
C SER A 1191 -18.47 10.39 24.15
N ALA A 1192 -17.45 10.23 23.29
CA ALA A 1192 -16.05 10.52 23.55
C ALA A 1192 -15.37 9.76 24.71
N GLN A 1193 -16.05 8.78 25.34
CA GLN A 1193 -15.34 7.83 26.19
C GLN A 1193 -14.49 6.89 25.32
N VAL A 1194 -13.24 6.71 25.74
CA VAL A 1194 -12.28 5.86 25.04
C VAL A 1194 -12.64 4.40 25.24
N VAL A 1195 -13.06 3.72 24.17
CA VAL A 1195 -13.53 2.33 24.22
C VAL A 1195 -12.38 1.35 24.04
N VAL A 1196 -11.52 1.62 23.06
CA VAL A 1196 -10.32 0.84 22.75
C VAL A 1196 -9.13 1.78 22.70
N ILE A 1197 -7.99 1.36 23.23
CA ILE A 1197 -6.71 2.05 23.04
C ILE A 1197 -5.85 1.16 22.16
N LEU A 1198 -5.43 1.70 21.03
CA LEU A 1198 -4.50 1.08 20.11
C LEU A 1198 -3.09 1.61 20.38
N GLU A 1199 -2.08 0.82 20.07
CA GLU A 1199 -0.68 1.24 20.09
C GLU A 1199 -0.09 1.10 18.67
N ALA A 1200 0.43 2.21 18.17
CA ALA A 1200 1.20 2.25 16.94
C ALA A 1200 2.35 3.26 17.09
N MET A 1201 3.55 2.86 16.69
CA MET A 1201 4.78 3.64 16.71
C MET A 1201 5.10 4.22 18.09
N LYS A 1202 4.86 3.41 19.14
CA LYS A 1202 5.01 3.78 20.57
C LYS A 1202 4.11 4.94 21.01
N MET A 1203 3.06 5.22 20.25
CA MET A 1203 2.03 6.20 20.60
C MET A 1203 0.70 5.51 20.83
N GLU A 1204 0.01 5.92 21.89
CA GLU A 1204 -1.35 5.50 22.18
C GLU A 1204 -2.33 6.24 21.26
N VAL A 1205 -3.17 5.49 20.56
CA VAL A 1205 -4.29 6.02 19.78
C VAL A 1205 -5.59 5.61 20.46
N SER A 1206 -6.28 6.60 21.02
CA SER A 1206 -7.59 6.40 21.64
C SER A 1206 -8.67 6.29 20.57
N VAL A 1207 -9.43 5.19 20.60
CA VAL A 1207 -10.62 5.00 19.78
C VAL A 1207 -11.85 5.21 20.65
N SER A 1208 -12.61 6.26 20.32
CA SER A 1208 -13.88 6.60 20.93
C SER A 1208 -14.93 6.82 19.85
N TYR A 1209 -16.20 6.74 20.24
CA TYR A 1209 -17.26 7.31 19.43
C TYR A 1209 -17.31 8.82 19.64
N ASP A 1210 -16.87 9.59 18.65
CA ASP A 1210 -16.81 11.06 18.69
C ASP A 1210 -18.00 11.73 17.96
N GLY A 1211 -19.17 11.09 18.01
CA GLY A 1211 -20.42 11.67 17.51
C GLY A 1211 -20.65 13.11 17.98
N ASP A 1212 -21.26 13.90 17.09
CA ASP A 1212 -21.35 15.36 17.04
C ASP A 1212 -21.36 16.09 18.41
N LYS A 1213 -20.18 16.54 18.88
CA LYS A 1213 -20.00 17.34 20.11
C LYS A 1213 -20.62 18.75 20.08
N ARG A 1214 -21.54 19.05 19.14
CA ARG A 1214 -22.01 20.43 18.91
C ARG A 1214 -23.12 20.89 19.86
N ASP A 1215 -23.79 19.99 20.59
CA ASP A 1215 -24.97 20.36 21.42
C ASP A 1215 -24.82 20.12 22.94
N GLY A 1216 -23.67 19.62 23.42
CA GLY A 1216 -23.49 19.32 24.85
C GLY A 1216 -24.40 18.20 25.39
N ILE A 1217 -25.07 17.46 24.51
CA ILE A 1217 -25.86 16.27 24.84
C ILE A 1217 -24.93 15.05 24.80
N ASP A 1218 -24.77 14.43 25.96
CA ASP A 1218 -23.94 13.24 26.16
C ASP A 1218 -24.73 12.00 25.71
N GLU A 1219 -24.66 11.64 24.41
CA GLU A 1219 -25.35 10.46 23.90
C GLU A 1219 -24.77 9.19 24.53
N CYS A 1220 -25.65 8.29 24.98
CA CYS A 1220 -25.30 7.01 25.58
C CYS A 1220 -25.47 5.87 24.58
N PHE A 1221 -24.55 4.92 24.61
CA PHE A 1221 -24.55 3.74 23.76
C PHE A 1221 -24.40 2.49 24.60
N THR A 1222 -25.07 1.41 24.23
CA THR A 1222 -24.77 0.06 24.73
C THR A 1222 -23.78 -0.60 23.79
N ILE A 1223 -22.72 -1.19 24.34
CA ILE A 1223 -21.83 -2.07 23.58
C ILE A 1223 -22.56 -3.38 23.32
N GLU A 1224 -22.95 -3.63 22.07
CA GLU A 1224 -23.60 -4.88 21.68
C GLU A 1224 -22.55 -5.98 21.53
N LYS A 1225 -21.39 -5.65 20.93
CA LYS A 1225 -20.32 -6.61 20.74
C LYS A 1225 -18.94 -5.98 20.65
N VAL A 1226 -17.99 -6.49 21.41
CA VAL A 1226 -16.55 -6.26 21.21
C VAL A 1226 -15.98 -7.35 20.29
N LEU A 1227 -15.24 -6.94 19.27
CA LEU A 1227 -14.72 -7.83 18.22
C LEU A 1227 -13.22 -8.14 18.35
N VAL A 1228 -12.51 -7.47 19.28
CA VAL A 1228 -11.06 -7.53 19.44
C VAL A 1228 -10.63 -7.70 20.89
N GLN A 1229 -9.40 -8.16 21.12
CA GLN A 1229 -8.78 -8.35 22.44
C GLN A 1229 -7.40 -7.69 22.52
N PRO A 1230 -6.91 -7.33 23.72
CA PRO A 1230 -5.53 -6.86 23.90
C PRO A 1230 -4.49 -7.84 23.35
N GLY A 1231 -3.58 -7.35 22.52
CA GLY A 1231 -2.58 -8.15 21.81
C GLY A 1231 -2.91 -8.42 20.34
N ASP A 1232 -4.16 -8.24 19.92
CA ASP A 1232 -4.55 -8.41 18.52
C ASP A 1232 -3.91 -7.33 17.62
N THR A 1233 -3.53 -7.69 16.39
CA THR A 1233 -3.14 -6.73 15.35
C THR A 1233 -4.34 -6.45 14.46
N VAL A 1234 -4.65 -5.17 14.26
CA VAL A 1234 -5.78 -4.70 13.44
C VAL A 1234 -5.27 -3.85 12.28
N ARG A 1235 -5.99 -3.89 11.16
CA ARG A 1235 -5.77 -3.03 9.99
C ARG A 1235 -6.73 -1.85 10.01
N ALA A 1236 -6.34 -0.74 9.39
CA ALA A 1236 -7.21 0.40 9.19
C ALA A 1236 -8.52 -0.02 8.51
N GLY A 1237 -9.65 0.33 9.12
CA GLY A 1237 -10.99 -0.06 8.67
C GLY A 1237 -11.52 -1.38 9.22
N ASP A 1238 -10.75 -2.13 10.00
CA ASP A 1238 -11.27 -3.30 10.72
C ASP A 1238 -12.29 -2.87 11.78
N ALA A 1239 -13.37 -3.63 11.94
CA ALA A 1239 -14.37 -3.35 12.96
C ALA A 1239 -13.86 -3.77 14.34
N LEU A 1240 -13.94 -2.86 15.31
CA LEU A 1240 -13.47 -3.08 16.68
C LEU A 1240 -14.64 -3.38 17.63
N VAL A 1241 -15.72 -2.59 17.54
CA VAL A 1241 -16.86 -2.65 18.47
C VAL A 1241 -18.16 -2.28 17.75
N PHE A 1242 -19.26 -2.96 18.06
CA PHE A 1242 -20.63 -2.59 17.71
C PHE A 1242 -21.33 -1.90 18.88
N LEU A 1243 -21.94 -0.76 18.60
CA LEU A 1243 -22.65 0.11 19.54
C LEU A 1243 -24.11 0.25 19.13
N ARG A 1244 -25.04 0.23 20.08
CA ARG A 1244 -26.45 0.62 19.86
C ARG A 1244 -26.76 1.89 20.62
N LYS A 1245 -27.40 2.86 19.97
CA LYS A 1245 -27.83 4.10 20.61
C LYS A 1245 -28.97 3.81 21.62
N ILE A 1246 -28.91 4.43 22.80
CA ILE A 1246 -29.92 4.32 23.87
C ILE A 1246 -30.93 5.47 23.82
#